data_AF-A0A348DAC4-F1
#
_entry.id   AF-A0A348DAC4-F1
#
_cell.length_a   1.000
_cell.length_b   1.000
_cell.length_c   1.000
_cell.angle_alpha   90.00
_cell.angle_beta   90.00
_cell.angle_gamma   90.00
#
_symmetry.space_group_name_H-M   'P 1'
#
loop_
_entity.id
_entity.type
_entity.pdbx_description
1 polymer ?
#
loop_
_entity_poly.entity_id
_entity_poly.type
_entity_poly.pdbx_seq_one_letter_code
_entity_poly.pdbx_strand_id
1 'polypeptide(L)'
;MRQNPPLPRNTGPNTPGWTAADLTQLLPGSLWHNRPDAAWIAGDIAILHDNTPYDRPCLFVAIDTDTWLQGSGNTGIYAGWKDTHTLLPEQASRYCGAIVQRKLAGLPPDFPQLVVGDSYQALHLLAEEARRRFNGKLVAVTGTVGKTSTKEMLEAILTDNLSVIASRGNHNTRTGASVTLARAVSNPQAVVMEVAISALWMRNGGVGHRIKPHIVIITEIGMTQVGKNVTTLNDVARYKARISHGLIPGGYAILHRDMAEYATVAASVERDGARIISYGFNPDADVRITGITPDDNGSRVTVTFHKQVVSYRLAVPGNGGALNSVASLIAADLLGVNLSQIIAGLEGYRSDGQHLCITPLSLLGGGTATLIDDSYNAEYLSMLNAFAVAAQRARAHGGRVIALLGRIVNLGDQSQAIHRSLATPLLEAGCQHAFLHGEEMKALYETLPEATRGGHFLTAQALVDAAAPTLRPGDIVLVKGSVRNSDFRQVVSLLKTRLAAPPALRKGHSARLLLNLSTGEQRVAERADSPFASHYLSQLLLTCCVADRLLNKKTTLETAIAVREIAADILKGNPALTLKQSDKLTVKSLLQGMLLHNACDAAINLAEHLAGSSAKALAQLQELSATIGMPHTHMNTVSGRVRPGQRTALLDIARLVRHFYQRYPHLLPWFCEQEAVIGERIYRKTGNLHSNGSAWGQFSAGNWGFALQWFSGELWLACAAGANDAFHLDYLLDELLAQADTAHQPVACAPSVRQIDSPTATLTFLGDTYFGEWYTARRKARGIDDALQRYGYDYSFAAIAPLLHNSDMTLANFEAALTTDLSASLAGRKPFCLTGDPAASVAALRKQGINAVALGNNHAMDAGLPGLYSTLTAFREAGIACVGAGINAQQAQAPLVVTVGKRTYKIFSAYWYRRYMEEECAFYARPRRAGVACISGGLIEQLRKEKASAHPATLIVLAHWGLDYRWTTARQRTLAKQLSDAGADLIIGSGPHMAGEAAQQDQSLVIYSIGNAVFNSNGEYQERGMPAYGFIVRLLVGTRQPQIQLLPIFTDNKKTFWQPRPVNEVEFSTLITHLTQQGMPVIWEGETGTGWRALTVDNECRLVMSLSECFGES
;
A
#
# COMPACT_ATOMS: atom_id res chain seq x y z
N MET A 1 -7.87 16.26 5.75
CA MET A 1 -8.93 16.62 4.78
C MET A 1 -9.30 18.07 5.02
N ARG A 2 -9.17 18.95 4.02
CA ARG A 2 -9.62 20.34 4.12
C ARG A 2 -11.12 20.38 3.79
N GLN A 3 -11.94 20.92 4.69
CA GLN A 3 -13.36 21.20 4.43
C GLN A 3 -13.44 22.31 3.37
N ASN A 4 -14.10 22.06 2.25
CA ASN A 4 -14.43 23.12 1.30
C ASN A 4 -15.57 23.98 1.88
N PRO A 5 -15.53 25.32 1.72
CA PRO A 5 -16.58 26.19 2.19
C PRO A 5 -17.90 25.97 1.42
N PRO A 6 -19.07 26.28 2.01
CA PRO A 6 -20.36 26.15 1.34
C PRO A 6 -20.44 27.04 0.09
N LEU A 7 -21.07 26.50 -0.97
CA LEU A 7 -21.23 27.17 -2.27
C LEU A 7 -21.94 28.53 -2.13
N PRO A 8 -21.54 29.55 -2.93
CA PRO A 8 -22.08 30.91 -2.80
C PRO A 8 -23.56 31.00 -3.18
N ARG A 9 -24.35 31.65 -2.31
CA ARG A 9 -25.75 32.02 -2.53
C ARG A 9 -25.84 33.21 -3.48
N ASN A 10 -25.87 32.98 -4.79
CA ASN A 10 -26.07 34.07 -5.75
C ASN A 10 -27.59 34.35 -5.89
N THR A 11 -28.04 35.49 -5.36
CA THR A 11 -29.45 35.85 -5.16
C THR A 11 -29.81 37.10 -5.96
N GLY A 12 -30.28 36.89 -7.20
CA GLY A 12 -31.04 37.89 -7.94
C GLY A 12 -32.54 37.61 -7.81
N PRO A 13 -33.42 38.63 -7.73
CA PRO A 13 -34.86 38.46 -7.48
C PRO A 13 -35.66 37.77 -8.61
N ASN A 14 -35.01 37.30 -9.68
CA ASN A 14 -35.62 36.63 -10.84
C ASN A 14 -34.94 35.28 -11.20
N THR A 15 -34.16 34.67 -10.30
CA THR A 15 -33.49 33.40 -10.58
C THR A 15 -34.50 32.24 -10.65
N PRO A 16 -34.59 31.49 -11.77
CA PRO A 16 -35.50 30.34 -11.90
C PRO A 16 -35.16 29.21 -10.93
N GLY A 17 -36.14 28.73 -10.15
CA GLY A 17 -35.97 27.63 -9.21
C GLY A 17 -37.17 27.46 -8.27
N TRP A 18 -37.07 26.53 -7.33
CA TRP A 18 -38.06 26.33 -6.27
C TRP A 18 -37.79 27.26 -5.08
N THR A 19 -38.76 28.10 -4.74
CA THR A 19 -38.73 28.86 -3.49
C THR A 19 -39.41 28.08 -2.35
N ALA A 20 -39.14 28.47 -1.09
CA ALA A 20 -39.85 27.86 0.05
C ALA A 20 -41.37 28.09 -0.02
N ALA A 21 -41.80 29.22 -0.60
CA ALA A 21 -43.22 29.52 -0.82
C ALA A 21 -43.84 28.59 -1.88
N ASP A 22 -43.16 28.41 -3.02
CA ASP A 22 -43.60 27.47 -4.07
C ASP A 22 -43.80 26.06 -3.50
N LEU A 23 -42.83 25.56 -2.75
CA LEU A 23 -42.88 24.21 -2.18
C LEU A 23 -44.02 24.05 -1.18
N THR A 24 -44.26 25.05 -0.32
CA THR A 24 -45.36 25.02 0.66
C THR A 24 -46.72 25.06 -0.03
N GLN A 25 -46.85 25.86 -1.09
CA GLN A 25 -48.10 25.97 -1.86
C GLN A 25 -48.38 24.70 -2.67
N LEU A 26 -47.36 24.12 -3.29
CA LEU A 26 -47.49 22.93 -4.13
C LEU A 26 -47.73 21.65 -3.31
N LEU A 27 -47.22 21.60 -2.08
CA LEU A 27 -47.27 20.42 -1.21
C LEU A 27 -48.13 20.73 0.03
N PRO A 28 -49.47 20.69 -0.08
CA PRO A 28 -50.37 21.00 1.02
C PRO A 28 -50.19 20.00 2.17
N GLY A 29 -50.23 20.49 3.40
CA GLY A 29 -49.99 19.68 4.60
C GLY A 29 -48.51 19.44 4.92
N SER A 30 -47.60 20.05 4.17
CA SER A 30 -46.16 20.00 4.46
C SER A 30 -45.78 20.92 5.64
N LEU A 31 -44.75 20.52 6.40
CA LEU A 31 -44.24 21.26 7.56
C LEU A 31 -42.75 21.51 7.42
N TRP A 32 -42.33 22.78 7.49
CA TRP A 32 -40.91 23.12 7.55
C TRP A 32 -40.34 22.96 8.97
N HIS A 33 -39.24 22.23 9.08
CA HIS A 33 -38.26 22.40 10.15
C HIS A 33 -37.09 23.21 9.61
N ASN A 34 -36.70 24.27 10.33
CA ASN A 34 -35.70 25.25 9.89
C ASN A 34 -36.07 25.87 8.53
N ARG A 35 -37.26 26.49 8.47
CA ARG A 35 -37.74 27.14 7.24
C ARG A 35 -36.69 28.14 6.75
N PRO A 36 -36.26 28.04 5.49
CA PRO A 36 -35.24 28.94 4.96
C PRO A 36 -35.83 30.32 4.67
N ASP A 37 -34.96 31.31 4.52
CA ASP A 37 -35.35 32.70 4.22
C ASP A 37 -36.01 32.84 2.83
N ALA A 38 -36.58 34.02 2.56
CA ALA A 38 -37.26 34.29 1.30
C ALA A 38 -36.33 34.33 0.07
N ALA A 39 -35.01 34.47 0.27
CA ALA A 39 -34.03 34.48 -0.79
C ALA A 39 -33.50 33.07 -1.14
N TRP A 40 -33.91 32.05 -0.37
CA TRP A 40 -33.57 30.66 -0.64
C TRP A 40 -34.25 30.14 -1.89
N ILE A 41 -33.45 29.56 -2.79
CA ILE A 41 -33.89 28.99 -4.07
C ILE A 41 -33.16 27.67 -4.30
N ALA A 42 -33.89 26.63 -4.66
CA ALA A 42 -33.32 25.38 -5.18
C ALA A 42 -33.47 25.33 -6.72
N GLY A 43 -32.34 25.39 -7.43
CA GLY A 43 -32.30 25.35 -8.89
C GLY A 43 -32.12 23.94 -9.46
N ASP A 44 -31.93 22.94 -8.60
CA ASP A 44 -31.69 21.54 -8.97
C ASP A 44 -32.32 20.57 -7.95
N ILE A 45 -32.53 19.31 -8.34
CA ILE A 45 -33.13 18.26 -7.49
C ILE A 45 -32.33 16.95 -7.62
N ALA A 46 -32.16 16.25 -6.50
CA ALA A 46 -31.59 14.91 -6.43
C ALA A 46 -32.43 13.95 -5.55
N ILE A 47 -32.40 12.66 -5.89
CA ILE A 47 -33.04 11.57 -5.11
C ILE A 47 -32.03 10.50 -4.66
N LEU A 48 -30.81 10.55 -5.19
CA LEU A 48 -29.71 9.65 -4.91
C LEU A 48 -28.43 10.46 -4.83
N HIS A 49 -27.44 9.93 -4.11
CA HIS A 49 -26.13 10.54 -4.02
C HIS A 49 -25.29 10.22 -5.27
N ASP A 50 -24.83 11.25 -5.98
CA ASP A 50 -23.79 11.16 -7.00
C ASP A 50 -22.54 11.91 -6.56
N ASN A 51 -21.34 11.54 -7.01
CA ASN A 51 -20.11 12.25 -6.62
C ASN A 51 -19.87 13.54 -7.42
N THR A 52 -20.82 13.91 -8.28
CA THR A 52 -20.70 15.07 -9.18
C THR A 52 -21.12 16.35 -8.43
N PRO A 53 -20.29 17.41 -8.43
CA PRO A 53 -20.69 18.69 -7.85
C PRO A 53 -21.90 19.28 -8.58
N TYR A 54 -22.75 20.00 -7.84
CA TYR A 54 -23.90 20.71 -8.41
C TYR A 54 -23.54 22.16 -8.69
N ASP A 55 -23.76 22.63 -9.92
CA ASP A 55 -23.53 24.03 -10.30
C ASP A 55 -24.59 24.99 -9.75
N ARG A 56 -25.67 24.44 -9.19
CA ARG A 56 -26.81 25.18 -8.63
C ARG A 56 -27.19 24.58 -7.27
N PRO A 57 -27.80 25.37 -6.36
CA PRO A 57 -28.32 24.85 -5.11
C PRO A 57 -29.28 23.67 -5.35
N CYS A 58 -28.91 22.50 -4.82
CA CYS A 58 -29.62 21.24 -5.05
C CYS A 58 -30.48 20.87 -3.84
N LEU A 59 -31.75 20.56 -4.08
CA LEU A 59 -32.70 20.07 -3.08
C LEU A 59 -32.73 18.55 -3.11
N PHE A 60 -32.55 17.91 -1.95
CA PHE A 60 -32.64 16.45 -1.86
C PHE A 60 -34.08 16.00 -1.58
N VAL A 61 -34.59 15.01 -2.30
CA VAL A 61 -35.89 14.39 -2.00
C VAL A 61 -35.64 12.98 -1.49
N ALA A 62 -35.78 12.79 -0.18
CA ALA A 62 -35.61 11.51 0.48
C ALA A 62 -36.90 10.70 0.44
N ILE A 63 -36.78 9.45 -0.03
CA ILE A 63 -37.88 8.50 -0.21
C ILE A 63 -37.48 7.17 0.44
N ASP A 64 -38.33 6.68 1.35
CA ASP A 64 -38.20 5.35 1.95
C ASP A 64 -38.62 4.24 0.97
N THR A 65 -38.31 2.99 1.32
CA THR A 65 -38.56 1.84 0.44
C THR A 65 -40.04 1.61 0.18
N ASP A 66 -40.90 1.68 1.19
CA ASP A 66 -42.32 1.37 1.04
C ASP A 66 -43.04 2.42 0.18
N THR A 67 -42.75 3.70 0.43
CA THR A 67 -43.31 4.82 -0.33
C THR A 67 -42.87 4.80 -1.77
N TRP A 68 -41.58 4.50 -2.02
CA TRP A 68 -41.09 4.34 -3.38
C TRP A 68 -41.73 3.14 -4.09
N LEU A 69 -41.91 2.00 -3.42
CA LEU A 69 -42.54 0.82 -4.02
C LEU A 69 -44.01 1.06 -4.37
N GLN A 70 -44.75 1.67 -3.44
CA GLN A 70 -46.16 2.02 -3.64
C GLN A 70 -46.31 3.04 -4.78
N GLY A 71 -45.55 4.13 -4.74
CA GLY A 71 -45.64 5.20 -5.74
C GLY A 71 -45.10 4.78 -7.10
N SER A 72 -43.99 4.04 -7.14
CA SER A 72 -43.39 3.62 -8.41
C SER A 72 -44.11 2.41 -9.03
N GLY A 73 -44.75 1.54 -8.26
CA GLY A 73 -45.34 0.28 -8.73
C GLY A 73 -44.31 -0.73 -9.24
N ASN A 74 -43.04 -0.63 -8.83
CA ASN A 74 -42.00 -1.59 -9.20
C ASN A 74 -42.11 -2.90 -8.41
N THR A 75 -41.91 -4.03 -9.09
CA THR A 75 -41.99 -5.37 -8.49
C THR A 75 -40.82 -6.25 -8.92
N GLY A 76 -40.54 -7.33 -8.17
CA GLY A 76 -39.52 -8.31 -8.51
C GLY A 76 -38.11 -7.71 -8.54
N ILE A 77 -37.32 -8.04 -9.57
CA ILE A 77 -35.93 -7.55 -9.71
C ILE A 77 -35.80 -6.02 -9.88
N TYR A 78 -36.91 -5.31 -10.13
CA TYR A 78 -36.94 -3.85 -10.24
C TYR A 78 -37.27 -3.17 -8.91
N ALA A 79 -37.53 -3.91 -7.83
CA ALA A 79 -37.93 -3.42 -6.50
C ALA A 79 -36.74 -3.09 -5.56
N GLY A 80 -35.56 -2.76 -6.10
CA GLY A 80 -34.31 -2.62 -5.36
C GLY A 80 -34.04 -1.25 -4.71
N TRP A 81 -35.06 -0.56 -4.19
CA TRP A 81 -34.89 0.77 -3.58
C TRP A 81 -34.53 0.67 -2.09
N LYS A 82 -33.53 1.45 -1.67
CA LYS A 82 -33.12 1.57 -0.27
C LYS A 82 -33.56 2.92 0.28
N ASP A 83 -33.87 2.97 1.58
CA ASP A 83 -34.28 4.20 2.23
C ASP A 83 -33.19 5.28 2.15
N THR A 84 -33.45 6.30 1.34
CA THR A 84 -32.51 7.40 1.06
C THR A 84 -32.45 8.43 2.17
N HIS A 85 -33.33 8.38 3.17
CA HIS A 85 -33.22 9.22 4.38
C HIS A 85 -31.91 8.94 5.12
N THR A 86 -31.47 7.68 5.12
CA THR A 86 -30.25 7.24 5.82
C THR A 86 -28.97 7.85 5.25
N LEU A 87 -29.00 8.31 4.00
CA LEU A 87 -27.83 8.84 3.28
C LEU A 87 -27.62 10.34 3.52
N LEU A 88 -28.67 11.06 3.95
CA LEU A 88 -28.64 12.52 4.03
C LEU A 88 -27.70 13.06 5.13
N PRO A 89 -27.63 12.50 6.36
CA PRO A 89 -26.78 13.03 7.43
C PRO A 89 -25.30 13.14 7.06
N GLU A 90 -24.76 12.13 6.36
CA GLU A 90 -23.34 12.09 5.98
C GLU A 90 -22.99 13.08 4.86
N GLN A 91 -23.99 13.60 4.14
CA GLN A 91 -23.81 14.36 2.89
C GLN A 91 -24.58 15.69 2.88
N ALA A 92 -25.08 16.13 4.03
CA ALA A 92 -25.97 17.28 4.16
C ALA A 92 -25.37 18.58 3.58
N SER A 93 -24.05 18.76 3.69
CA SER A 93 -23.35 19.96 3.19
C SER A 93 -23.45 20.18 1.68
N ARG A 94 -23.89 19.18 0.92
CA ARG A 94 -24.04 19.25 -0.54
C ARG A 94 -25.39 19.77 -1.00
N TYR A 95 -26.37 19.81 -0.09
CA TYR A 95 -27.74 20.15 -0.41
C TYR A 95 -28.13 21.46 0.28
N CYS A 96 -28.96 22.25 -0.38
CA CYS A 96 -29.48 23.49 0.21
C CYS A 96 -30.67 23.26 1.16
N GLY A 97 -31.17 22.03 1.22
CA GLY A 97 -32.27 21.57 2.06
C GLY A 97 -32.71 20.18 1.62
N ALA A 98 -33.76 19.64 2.25
CA ALA A 98 -34.37 18.38 1.84
C ALA A 98 -35.89 18.34 2.00
N ILE A 99 -36.56 17.59 1.11
CA ILE A 99 -37.93 17.08 1.32
C ILE A 99 -37.80 15.68 1.91
N VAL A 100 -38.41 15.46 3.07
CA VAL A 100 -38.31 14.21 3.85
C VAL A 100 -39.69 13.76 4.31
N GLN A 101 -39.86 12.48 4.60
CA GLN A 101 -41.13 11.95 5.11
C GLN A 101 -41.27 12.06 6.63
N ARG A 102 -40.12 12.26 7.29
CA ARG A 102 -40.00 12.42 8.73
C ARG A 102 -38.83 13.33 9.04
N LYS A 103 -38.91 14.06 10.16
CA LYS A 103 -37.79 14.88 10.65
C LYS A 103 -36.58 13.98 10.91
N LEU A 104 -35.43 14.35 10.37
CA LEU A 104 -34.17 13.62 10.57
C LEU A 104 -33.31 14.31 11.63
N ALA A 105 -32.71 13.51 12.51
CA ALA A 105 -31.70 13.93 13.46
C ALA A 105 -30.30 13.82 12.85
N GLY A 106 -29.31 14.53 13.42
CA GLY A 106 -27.91 14.48 12.95
C GLY A 106 -27.60 15.35 11.72
N LEU A 107 -28.54 16.20 11.29
CA LEU A 107 -28.31 17.25 10.29
C LEU A 107 -27.84 18.55 10.97
N PRO A 108 -27.17 19.47 10.25
CA PRO A 108 -26.84 20.79 10.79
C PRO A 108 -28.06 21.49 11.40
N PRO A 109 -27.92 22.21 12.53
CA PRO A 109 -29.05 22.78 13.26
C PRO A 109 -29.95 23.70 12.43
N ASP A 110 -29.42 24.34 11.40
CA ASP A 110 -30.07 25.28 10.49
C ASP A 110 -30.45 24.67 9.13
N PHE A 111 -30.25 23.35 8.95
CA PHE A 111 -30.52 22.69 7.67
C PHE A 111 -32.03 22.63 7.37
N PRO A 112 -32.51 23.18 6.24
CA PRO A 112 -33.93 23.19 5.90
C PRO A 112 -34.48 21.80 5.59
N GLN A 113 -35.56 21.41 6.28
CA GLN A 113 -36.26 20.16 6.05
C GLN A 113 -37.76 20.41 5.85
N LEU A 114 -38.30 20.06 4.69
CA LEU A 114 -39.74 20.07 4.42
C LEU A 114 -40.30 18.66 4.61
N VAL A 115 -41.06 18.46 5.69
CA VAL A 115 -41.69 17.18 6.01
C VAL A 115 -43.00 17.04 5.24
N VAL A 116 -43.16 15.93 4.52
CA VAL A 116 -44.35 15.59 3.71
C VAL A 116 -44.84 14.18 4.06
N GLY A 117 -46.12 13.88 3.84
CA GLY A 117 -46.66 12.53 4.05
C GLY A 117 -46.14 11.51 3.05
N ASP A 118 -45.98 11.91 1.79
CA ASP A 118 -45.51 11.06 0.68
C ASP A 118 -44.52 11.84 -0.20
N SER A 119 -43.23 11.50 -0.10
CA SER A 119 -42.18 12.17 -0.85
C SER A 119 -42.09 11.72 -2.31
N TYR A 120 -42.64 10.56 -2.65
CA TYR A 120 -42.75 10.13 -4.06
C TYR A 120 -43.81 10.95 -4.78
N GLN A 121 -44.97 11.15 -4.15
CA GLN A 121 -46.01 12.03 -4.65
C GLN A 121 -45.53 13.49 -4.72
N ALA A 122 -44.74 13.94 -3.74
CA ALA A 122 -44.12 15.26 -3.80
C ALA A 122 -43.21 15.43 -5.03
N LEU A 123 -42.36 14.45 -5.33
CA LEU A 123 -41.52 14.45 -6.53
C LEU A 123 -42.35 14.52 -7.82
N HIS A 124 -43.48 13.80 -7.88
CA HIS A 124 -44.39 13.86 -9.02
C HIS A 124 -45.02 15.24 -9.21
N LEU A 125 -45.51 15.87 -8.14
CA LEU A 125 -46.07 17.22 -8.21
C LEU A 125 -45.03 18.25 -8.66
N LEU A 126 -43.79 18.13 -8.16
CA LEU A 126 -42.67 18.96 -8.61
C LEU A 126 -42.40 18.78 -10.10
N ALA A 127 -42.41 17.54 -10.61
CA ALA A 127 -42.19 17.25 -12.02
C ALA A 127 -43.29 17.86 -12.92
N GLU A 128 -44.55 17.74 -12.53
CA GLU A 128 -45.69 18.28 -13.28
C GLU A 128 -45.67 19.81 -13.30
N GLU A 129 -45.44 20.45 -12.15
CA GLU A 129 -45.39 21.90 -12.04
C GLU A 129 -44.16 22.48 -12.74
N ALA A 130 -42.98 21.83 -12.63
CA ALA A 130 -41.81 22.22 -13.41
C ALA A 130 -42.07 22.12 -14.92
N ARG A 131 -42.71 21.04 -15.38
CA ARG A 131 -43.07 20.91 -16.80
C ARG A 131 -44.08 21.96 -17.25
N ARG A 132 -45.01 22.38 -16.38
CA ARG A 132 -45.97 23.46 -16.65
C ARG A 132 -45.28 24.82 -16.78
N ARG A 133 -44.27 25.10 -15.95
CA ARG A 133 -43.47 26.35 -15.98
C ARG A 133 -42.45 26.37 -17.13
N PHE A 134 -42.07 25.21 -17.66
CA PHE A 134 -41.03 25.05 -18.67
C PHE A 134 -41.45 25.55 -20.05
N ASN A 135 -40.72 26.54 -20.57
CA ASN A 135 -40.95 27.18 -21.87
C ASN A 135 -39.96 26.74 -22.97
N GLY A 136 -38.94 25.96 -22.62
CA GLY A 136 -37.95 25.45 -23.57
C GLY A 136 -38.44 24.26 -24.41
N LYS A 137 -37.51 23.64 -25.13
CA LYS A 137 -37.78 22.45 -25.97
C LYS A 137 -37.31 21.18 -25.26
N LEU A 138 -38.07 20.09 -25.40
CA LEU A 138 -37.76 18.81 -24.76
C LEU A 138 -37.60 17.71 -25.80
N VAL A 139 -36.45 17.04 -25.75
CA VAL A 139 -36.11 15.85 -26.55
C VAL A 139 -36.20 14.62 -25.65
N ALA A 140 -37.01 13.63 -26.04
CA ALA A 140 -37.15 12.38 -25.29
C ALA A 140 -36.61 11.20 -26.12
N VAL A 141 -35.63 10.49 -25.60
CA VAL A 141 -34.89 9.42 -26.30
C VAL A 141 -35.24 8.06 -25.70
N THR A 142 -35.67 7.12 -26.54
CA THR A 142 -35.82 5.71 -26.18
C THR A 142 -35.28 4.79 -27.26
N GLY A 143 -35.20 3.50 -26.95
CA GLY A 143 -34.62 2.47 -27.80
C GLY A 143 -34.11 1.29 -26.98
N THR A 144 -33.86 0.15 -27.63
CA THR A 144 -33.24 -1.00 -26.95
C THR A 144 -31.77 -0.71 -26.66
N VAL A 145 -31.03 -0.24 -27.67
CA VAL A 145 -29.62 0.22 -27.56
C VAL A 145 -29.49 1.68 -28.04
N GLY A 146 -28.38 2.35 -27.72
CA GLY A 146 -28.05 3.68 -28.26
C GLY A 146 -28.64 4.90 -27.53
N LYS A 147 -29.55 4.69 -26.57
CA LYS A 147 -30.20 5.78 -25.78
C LYS A 147 -29.21 6.73 -25.10
N THR A 148 -28.36 6.18 -24.23
CA THR A 148 -27.42 6.95 -23.41
C THR A 148 -26.41 7.68 -24.29
N SER A 149 -25.83 7.00 -25.27
CA SER A 149 -24.91 7.61 -26.23
C SER A 149 -25.56 8.72 -27.06
N THR A 150 -26.81 8.57 -27.49
CA THR A 150 -27.55 9.62 -28.20
C THR A 150 -27.82 10.82 -27.29
N LYS A 151 -28.23 10.58 -26.03
CA LYS A 151 -28.42 11.64 -25.03
C LYS A 151 -27.13 12.41 -24.78
N GLU A 152 -26.00 11.72 -24.68
CA GLU A 152 -24.70 12.33 -24.40
C GLU A 152 -24.12 13.09 -25.60
N MET A 153 -24.26 12.55 -26.81
CA MET A 153 -23.92 13.28 -28.04
C MET A 153 -24.76 14.54 -28.18
N LEU A 154 -26.07 14.47 -27.90
CA LEU A 154 -26.94 15.65 -27.87
C LEU A 154 -26.52 16.65 -26.79
N GLU A 155 -26.24 16.19 -25.58
CA GLU A 155 -25.77 17.06 -24.49
C GLU A 155 -24.45 17.75 -24.86
N ALA A 156 -23.50 17.05 -25.48
CA ALA A 156 -22.24 17.61 -25.96
C ALA A 156 -22.45 18.64 -27.07
N ILE A 157 -23.37 18.39 -28.01
CA ILE A 157 -23.71 19.39 -29.04
C ILE A 157 -24.38 20.61 -28.42
N LEU A 158 -25.32 20.42 -27.48
CA LEU A 158 -26.21 21.49 -27.03
C LEU A 158 -25.59 22.35 -25.92
N THR A 159 -24.74 21.81 -25.04
CA THR A 159 -24.26 22.52 -23.83
C THR A 159 -23.45 23.78 -24.16
N ASP A 160 -22.68 23.78 -25.25
CA ASP A 160 -21.91 24.96 -25.68
C ASP A 160 -22.77 26.01 -26.39
N ASN A 161 -24.01 25.67 -26.74
CA ASN A 161 -24.87 26.49 -27.60
C ASN A 161 -26.17 26.95 -26.91
N LEU A 162 -26.64 26.22 -25.89
CA LEU A 162 -27.89 26.41 -25.19
C LEU A 162 -27.74 26.10 -23.70
N SER A 163 -28.63 26.65 -22.87
CA SER A 163 -28.82 26.12 -21.52
C SER A 163 -29.55 24.78 -21.57
N VAL A 164 -28.93 23.71 -21.03
CA VAL A 164 -29.41 22.33 -21.14
C VAL A 164 -29.61 21.67 -19.78
N ILE A 165 -30.64 20.83 -19.66
CA ILE A 165 -30.75 19.82 -18.61
C ILE A 165 -30.88 18.44 -19.25
N ALA A 166 -30.00 17.52 -18.89
CA ALA A 166 -30.09 16.14 -19.33
C ALA A 166 -30.35 15.15 -18.18
N SER A 167 -30.84 13.95 -18.52
CA SER A 167 -30.93 12.82 -17.57
C SER A 167 -29.56 12.47 -17.00
N ARG A 168 -29.45 12.43 -15.66
CA ARG A 168 -28.21 12.04 -14.94
C ARG A 168 -28.07 10.53 -14.84
N GLY A 169 -26.90 10.00 -15.20
CA GLY A 169 -26.60 8.56 -15.11
C GLY A 169 -27.71 7.70 -15.72
N ASN A 170 -28.16 6.68 -14.97
CA ASN A 170 -29.24 5.77 -15.39
C ASN A 170 -30.63 6.22 -14.90
N HIS A 171 -30.89 7.52 -14.74
CA HIS A 171 -32.21 8.07 -14.38
C HIS A 171 -33.18 8.06 -15.57
N ASN A 172 -33.45 6.87 -16.11
CA ASN A 172 -34.32 6.64 -17.26
C ASN A 172 -35.61 5.88 -16.92
N THR A 173 -35.80 5.50 -15.64
CA THR A 173 -37.03 4.87 -15.13
C THR A 173 -38.10 5.92 -14.82
N ARG A 174 -39.30 5.51 -14.39
CA ARG A 174 -40.40 6.44 -14.01
C ARG A 174 -39.96 7.50 -13.00
N THR A 175 -39.28 7.06 -11.95
CA THR A 175 -38.76 7.94 -10.90
C THR A 175 -37.66 8.85 -11.45
N GLY A 176 -36.71 8.30 -12.21
CA GLY A 176 -35.63 9.07 -12.82
C GLY A 176 -36.10 10.15 -13.79
N ALA A 177 -37.06 9.81 -14.67
CA ALA A 177 -37.68 10.76 -15.59
C ALA A 177 -38.40 11.90 -14.83
N SER A 178 -39.06 11.60 -13.71
CA SER A 178 -39.70 12.61 -12.87
C SER A 178 -38.68 13.58 -12.28
N VAL A 179 -37.50 13.10 -11.87
CA VAL A 179 -36.40 13.97 -11.41
C VAL A 179 -35.93 14.90 -12.52
N THR A 180 -35.66 14.37 -13.72
CA THR A 180 -35.23 15.20 -14.86
C THR A 180 -36.26 16.27 -15.19
N LEU A 181 -37.56 15.95 -15.15
CA LEU A 181 -38.63 16.93 -15.33
C LEU A 181 -38.68 17.97 -14.20
N ALA A 182 -38.55 17.56 -12.93
CA ALA A 182 -38.56 18.47 -11.80
C ALA A 182 -37.39 19.48 -11.82
N ARG A 183 -36.25 19.08 -12.39
CA ARG A 183 -35.08 19.95 -12.61
C ARG A 183 -35.33 21.04 -13.67
N ALA A 184 -36.29 20.83 -14.58
CA ALA A 184 -36.67 21.80 -15.60
C ALA A 184 -37.29 23.09 -15.03
N VAL A 185 -37.56 23.16 -13.71
CA VAL A 185 -37.97 24.39 -13.00
C VAL A 185 -37.00 25.55 -13.24
N SER A 186 -35.73 25.24 -13.47
CA SER A 186 -34.71 26.24 -13.78
C SER A 186 -34.81 26.81 -15.21
N ASN A 187 -35.83 26.36 -15.95
CA ASN A 187 -36.27 26.82 -17.26
C ASN A 187 -35.15 26.90 -18.32
N PRO A 188 -34.45 25.78 -18.61
CA PRO A 188 -33.42 25.74 -19.64
C PRO A 188 -34.01 25.93 -21.04
N GLN A 189 -33.18 26.24 -22.04
CA GLN A 189 -33.61 26.28 -23.44
C GLN A 189 -33.92 24.89 -23.99
N ALA A 190 -33.17 23.87 -23.55
CA ALA A 190 -33.38 22.48 -23.94
C ALA A 190 -33.37 21.50 -22.75
N VAL A 191 -34.20 20.46 -22.82
CA VAL A 191 -34.18 19.30 -21.92
C VAL A 191 -33.97 18.03 -22.75
N VAL A 192 -32.96 17.23 -22.43
CA VAL A 192 -32.68 15.95 -23.12
C VAL A 192 -32.89 14.79 -22.15
N MET A 193 -33.95 14.03 -22.35
CA MET A 193 -34.35 12.99 -21.41
C MET A 193 -34.21 11.60 -21.99
N GLU A 194 -33.46 10.75 -21.30
CA GLU A 194 -33.43 9.33 -21.58
C GLU A 194 -34.63 8.63 -20.92
N VAL A 195 -35.35 7.79 -21.67
CA VAL A 195 -36.55 7.08 -21.21
C VAL A 195 -36.44 5.57 -21.51
N ALA A 196 -36.44 4.76 -20.46
CA ALA A 196 -36.44 3.30 -20.56
C ALA A 196 -37.86 2.75 -20.86
N ILE A 197 -37.93 1.53 -21.38
CA ILE A 197 -39.23 0.86 -21.64
C ILE A 197 -40.05 0.66 -20.36
N SER A 198 -39.39 0.47 -19.21
CA SER A 198 -40.04 0.39 -17.90
C SER A 198 -40.73 1.69 -17.47
N ALA A 199 -40.39 2.82 -18.10
CA ALA A 199 -41.09 4.07 -17.88
C ALA A 199 -42.39 4.17 -18.72
N LEU A 200 -42.54 3.34 -19.77
CA LEU A 200 -43.60 3.43 -20.77
C LEU A 200 -44.62 2.27 -20.72
N TRP A 201 -44.24 1.13 -20.14
CA TRP A 201 -45.03 -0.10 -20.18
C TRP A 201 -46.35 -0.12 -19.37
N MET A 202 -46.62 0.90 -18.54
CA MET A 202 -47.87 0.94 -17.75
C MET A 202 -49.10 1.06 -18.64
N ARG A 203 -50.22 0.46 -18.26
CA ARG A 203 -51.46 0.44 -19.07
C ARG A 203 -51.98 1.84 -19.43
N ASN A 204 -51.75 2.83 -18.58
CA ASN A 204 -52.13 4.24 -18.78
C ASN A 204 -51.09 5.06 -19.60
N GLY A 205 -50.12 4.42 -20.26
CA GLY A 205 -49.08 5.11 -21.04
C GLY A 205 -47.82 5.50 -20.26
N GLY A 206 -47.74 5.19 -18.95
CA GLY A 206 -46.55 5.45 -18.15
C GLY A 206 -46.24 6.94 -17.99
N VAL A 207 -44.97 7.32 -18.10
CA VAL A 207 -44.58 8.75 -18.06
C VAL A 207 -44.87 9.48 -19.37
N GLY A 208 -45.14 8.78 -20.48
CA GLY A 208 -45.21 9.37 -21.84
C GLY A 208 -46.08 10.63 -21.94
N HIS A 209 -47.32 10.58 -21.43
CA HIS A 209 -48.24 11.72 -21.43
C HIS A 209 -47.75 12.93 -20.58
N ARG A 210 -46.91 12.69 -19.57
CA ARG A 210 -46.39 13.73 -18.67
C ARG A 210 -45.18 14.46 -19.25
N ILE A 211 -44.39 13.79 -20.09
CA ILE A 211 -43.16 14.35 -20.67
C ILE A 211 -43.46 15.59 -21.53
N LYS A 212 -44.53 15.50 -22.34
CA LYS A 212 -44.89 16.49 -23.36
C LYS A 212 -43.70 16.88 -24.26
N PRO A 213 -43.08 15.92 -24.96
CA PRO A 213 -41.88 16.17 -25.76
C PRO A 213 -42.18 17.00 -27.00
N HIS A 214 -41.18 17.73 -27.45
CA HIS A 214 -41.15 18.41 -28.74
C HIS A 214 -40.57 17.53 -29.83
N ILE A 215 -39.58 16.70 -29.46
CA ILE A 215 -38.91 15.75 -30.32
C ILE A 215 -38.86 14.42 -29.57
N VAL A 216 -39.27 13.34 -30.24
CA VAL A 216 -39.04 11.98 -29.75
C VAL A 216 -38.03 11.28 -30.66
N ILE A 217 -37.10 10.54 -30.06
CA ILE A 217 -36.12 9.73 -30.78
C ILE A 217 -36.31 8.27 -30.38
N ILE A 218 -36.48 7.41 -31.38
CA ILE A 218 -36.52 5.96 -31.18
C ILE A 218 -35.33 5.37 -31.95
N THR A 219 -34.28 5.00 -31.22
CA THR A 219 -32.97 4.67 -31.80
C THR A 219 -32.92 3.27 -32.40
N GLU A 220 -33.55 2.28 -31.75
CA GLU A 220 -33.53 0.87 -32.18
C GLU A 220 -34.62 0.05 -31.46
N ILE A 221 -35.17 -0.96 -32.14
CA ILE A 221 -36.10 -1.95 -31.57
C ILE A 221 -35.43 -3.33 -31.58
N GLY A 222 -35.15 -3.84 -30.39
CA GLY A 222 -34.62 -5.18 -30.20
C GLY A 222 -35.21 -5.85 -28.97
N MET A 223 -35.11 -7.17 -28.90
CA MET A 223 -35.71 -7.94 -27.82
C MET A 223 -35.00 -7.63 -26.49
N THR A 224 -35.77 -7.22 -25.48
CA THR A 224 -35.28 -6.86 -24.14
C THR A 224 -36.43 -6.95 -23.13
N GLN A 225 -36.12 -7.17 -21.86
CA GLN A 225 -37.09 -7.26 -20.76
C GLN A 225 -38.22 -8.27 -20.99
N VAL A 226 -37.86 -9.46 -21.48
CA VAL A 226 -38.79 -10.56 -21.78
C VAL A 226 -39.49 -11.00 -20.48
N GLY A 227 -40.83 -11.08 -20.53
CA GLY A 227 -41.65 -11.48 -19.38
C GLY A 227 -43.13 -11.52 -19.75
N LYS A 228 -44.03 -11.53 -18.74
CA LYS A 228 -45.49 -11.67 -18.96
C LYS A 228 -46.09 -10.66 -19.96
N ASN A 229 -45.52 -9.46 -20.07
CA ASN A 229 -46.07 -8.36 -20.87
C ASN A 229 -45.29 -8.10 -22.17
N VAL A 230 -44.11 -8.68 -22.36
CA VAL A 230 -43.23 -8.46 -23.52
C VAL A 230 -42.71 -9.82 -23.96
N THR A 231 -43.29 -10.36 -25.04
CA THR A 231 -42.91 -11.68 -25.59
C THR A 231 -42.42 -11.58 -27.03
N THR A 232 -42.76 -10.51 -27.74
CA THR A 232 -42.39 -10.27 -29.14
C THR A 232 -41.68 -8.94 -29.36
N LEU A 233 -40.99 -8.77 -30.49
CA LEU A 233 -40.44 -7.48 -30.91
C LEU A 233 -41.53 -6.42 -31.11
N ASN A 234 -42.69 -6.82 -31.62
CA ASN A 234 -43.84 -5.93 -31.77
C ASN A 234 -44.32 -5.37 -30.43
N ASP A 235 -44.27 -6.14 -29.33
CA ASP A 235 -44.57 -5.63 -27.99
C ASP A 235 -43.59 -4.51 -27.61
N VAL A 236 -42.29 -4.73 -27.81
CA VAL A 236 -41.25 -3.73 -27.54
C VAL A 236 -41.50 -2.45 -28.35
N ALA A 237 -41.82 -2.60 -29.64
CA ALA A 237 -42.16 -1.49 -30.53
C ALA A 237 -43.37 -0.69 -30.01
N ARG A 238 -44.48 -1.38 -29.68
CA ARG A 238 -45.70 -0.75 -29.16
C ARG A 238 -45.45 0.01 -27.85
N TYR A 239 -44.67 -0.56 -26.92
CA TYR A 239 -44.37 0.12 -25.66
C TYR A 239 -43.42 1.32 -25.85
N LYS A 240 -42.39 1.21 -26.69
CA LYS A 240 -41.46 2.31 -26.94
C LYS A 240 -42.12 3.46 -27.70
N ALA A 241 -43.03 3.17 -28.63
CA ALA A 241 -43.80 4.18 -29.34
C ALA A 241 -44.64 5.07 -28.39
N ARG A 242 -45.02 4.57 -27.21
CA ARG A 242 -45.74 5.34 -26.19
C ARG A 242 -44.99 6.57 -25.66
N ILE A 243 -43.70 6.69 -25.94
CA ILE A 243 -42.96 7.94 -25.67
C ILE A 243 -43.59 9.14 -26.40
N SER A 244 -44.28 8.90 -27.51
CA SER A 244 -44.97 9.93 -28.31
C SER A 244 -46.39 10.24 -27.87
N HIS A 245 -46.97 9.48 -26.93
CA HIS A 245 -48.33 9.71 -26.43
C HIS A 245 -48.59 11.12 -25.86
N GLY A 246 -47.53 11.79 -25.39
CA GLY A 246 -47.59 13.16 -24.91
C GLY A 246 -47.10 14.21 -25.90
N LEU A 247 -46.68 13.82 -27.11
CA LEU A 247 -46.04 14.71 -28.08
C LEU A 247 -46.89 15.97 -28.29
N ILE A 248 -46.24 17.13 -28.25
CA ILE A 248 -46.95 18.38 -28.49
C ILE A 248 -47.47 18.44 -29.94
N PRO A 249 -48.55 19.18 -30.21
CA PRO A 249 -49.03 19.37 -31.58
C PRO A 249 -47.92 19.88 -32.52
N GLY A 250 -47.73 19.18 -33.65
CA GLY A 250 -46.69 19.50 -34.63
C GLY A 250 -45.26 19.11 -34.23
N GLY A 251 -45.09 18.32 -33.16
CA GLY A 251 -43.79 17.76 -32.76
C GLY A 251 -43.21 16.77 -33.76
N TYR A 252 -41.94 16.41 -33.56
CA TYR A 252 -41.18 15.54 -34.48
C TYR A 252 -40.89 14.16 -33.88
N ALA A 253 -40.87 13.14 -34.73
CA ALA A 253 -40.36 11.81 -34.39
C ALA A 253 -39.17 11.46 -35.28
N ILE A 254 -38.00 11.26 -34.68
CA ILE A 254 -36.78 10.85 -35.37
C ILE A 254 -36.65 9.33 -35.24
N LEU A 255 -36.75 8.62 -36.36
CA LEU A 255 -36.84 7.16 -36.40
C LEU A 255 -35.73 6.54 -37.24
N HIS A 256 -35.06 5.52 -36.70
CA HIS A 256 -34.10 4.73 -37.46
C HIS A 256 -34.82 3.87 -38.51
N ARG A 257 -34.61 4.14 -39.80
CA ARG A 257 -35.30 3.48 -40.91
C ARG A 257 -34.95 1.99 -41.06
N ASP A 258 -33.76 1.57 -40.63
CA ASP A 258 -33.34 0.17 -40.71
C ASP A 258 -33.78 -0.68 -39.50
N MET A 259 -34.43 -0.08 -38.49
CA MET A 259 -34.83 -0.80 -37.28
C MET A 259 -35.93 -1.83 -37.55
N ALA A 260 -35.97 -2.89 -36.74
CA ALA A 260 -37.09 -3.82 -36.74
C ALA A 260 -38.40 -3.12 -36.34
N GLU A 261 -39.54 -3.58 -36.88
CA GLU A 261 -40.87 -3.00 -36.58
C GLU A 261 -41.01 -1.49 -36.89
N TYR A 262 -40.19 -0.95 -37.81
CA TYR A 262 -40.25 0.46 -38.23
C TYR A 262 -41.69 0.90 -38.57
N ALA A 263 -42.40 0.13 -39.40
CA ALA A 263 -43.76 0.46 -39.82
C ALA A 263 -44.74 0.55 -38.65
N THR A 264 -44.63 -0.37 -37.68
CA THR A 264 -45.43 -0.36 -36.45
C THR A 264 -45.19 0.90 -35.63
N VAL A 265 -43.92 1.30 -35.47
CA VAL A 265 -43.55 2.50 -34.73
C VAL A 265 -43.99 3.76 -35.46
N ALA A 266 -43.73 3.85 -36.76
CA ALA A 266 -44.10 4.99 -37.61
C ALA A 266 -45.61 5.26 -37.56
N ALA A 267 -46.43 4.23 -37.80
CA ALA A 267 -47.89 4.35 -37.73
C ALA A 267 -48.40 4.75 -36.33
N SER A 268 -47.70 4.35 -35.27
CA SER A 268 -48.07 4.75 -33.91
C SER A 268 -47.75 6.22 -33.63
N VAL A 269 -46.55 6.70 -33.98
CA VAL A 269 -46.17 8.09 -33.70
C VAL A 269 -46.90 9.07 -34.62
N GLU A 270 -47.24 8.68 -35.85
CA GLU A 270 -48.09 9.48 -36.75
C GLU A 270 -49.50 9.66 -36.18
N ARG A 271 -50.08 8.59 -35.60
CA ARG A 271 -51.38 8.67 -34.92
C ARG A 271 -51.36 9.67 -33.76
N ASP A 272 -50.22 9.80 -33.09
CA ASP A 272 -49.99 10.78 -32.02
C ASP A 272 -49.65 12.18 -32.55
N GLY A 273 -49.69 12.39 -33.87
CA GLY A 273 -49.53 13.69 -34.53
C GLY A 273 -48.08 14.07 -34.87
N ALA A 274 -47.15 13.11 -34.86
CA ALA A 274 -45.74 13.37 -35.14
C ALA A 274 -45.45 13.62 -36.63
N ARG A 275 -44.54 14.56 -36.89
CA ARG A 275 -43.84 14.66 -38.18
C ARG A 275 -42.61 13.75 -38.14
N ILE A 276 -42.60 12.70 -38.96
CA ILE A 276 -41.49 11.75 -38.99
C ILE A 276 -40.30 12.32 -39.78
N ILE A 277 -39.10 12.18 -39.24
CA ILE A 277 -37.83 12.28 -39.97
C ILE A 277 -37.10 10.95 -39.78
N SER A 278 -36.90 10.23 -40.87
CA SER A 278 -36.23 8.94 -40.88
C SER A 278 -34.74 9.06 -41.20
N TYR A 279 -33.91 8.23 -40.56
CA TYR A 279 -32.47 8.21 -40.80
C TYR A 279 -31.93 6.78 -40.86
N GLY A 280 -30.80 6.56 -41.53
CA GLY A 280 -30.18 5.24 -41.58
C GLY A 280 -29.44 4.96 -42.88
N PHE A 281 -29.11 3.70 -43.13
CA PHE A 281 -28.45 3.25 -44.36
C PHE A 281 -29.45 3.03 -45.49
N ASN A 282 -30.73 2.81 -45.16
CA ASN A 282 -31.81 2.61 -46.10
C ASN A 282 -31.87 3.73 -47.16
N PRO A 283 -32.02 3.40 -48.45
CA PRO A 283 -32.18 4.39 -49.51
C PRO A 283 -33.37 5.34 -49.32
N ASP A 284 -34.44 4.90 -48.64
CA ASP A 284 -35.67 5.67 -48.39
C ASP A 284 -35.57 6.54 -47.12
N ALA A 285 -34.43 6.57 -46.43
CA ALA A 285 -34.25 7.43 -45.27
C ALA A 285 -34.14 8.91 -45.68
N ASP A 286 -34.83 9.80 -44.97
CA ASP A 286 -34.76 11.25 -45.21
C ASP A 286 -33.33 11.79 -44.99
N VAL A 287 -32.62 11.24 -43.99
CA VAL A 287 -31.20 11.50 -43.73
C VAL A 287 -30.41 10.21 -43.88
N ARG A 288 -29.81 10.04 -45.06
CA ARG A 288 -29.13 8.81 -45.45
C ARG A 288 -27.65 8.82 -45.04
N ILE A 289 -27.21 7.75 -44.39
CA ILE A 289 -25.78 7.45 -44.15
C ILE A 289 -25.22 6.81 -45.42
N THR A 290 -24.29 7.50 -46.08
CA THR A 290 -23.71 7.08 -47.36
C THR A 290 -22.34 6.41 -47.19
N GLY A 291 -21.68 6.59 -46.03
CA GLY A 291 -20.42 5.91 -45.75
C GLY A 291 -19.99 5.98 -44.28
N ILE A 292 -19.32 4.92 -43.83
CA ILE A 292 -18.60 4.88 -42.55
C ILE A 292 -17.21 4.33 -42.83
N THR A 293 -16.18 5.11 -42.52
CA THR A 293 -14.78 4.69 -42.64
C THR A 293 -14.18 4.62 -41.24
N PRO A 294 -13.83 3.44 -40.72
CA PRO A 294 -13.23 3.30 -39.40
C PRO A 294 -11.82 3.92 -39.35
N ASP A 295 -11.40 4.34 -38.16
CA ASP A 295 -10.00 4.64 -37.85
C ASP A 295 -9.58 4.01 -36.50
N ASP A 296 -8.31 4.14 -36.15
CA ASP A 296 -7.70 3.54 -34.96
C ASP A 296 -8.39 3.89 -33.64
N ASN A 297 -9.23 4.93 -33.56
CA ASN A 297 -9.89 5.37 -32.33
C ASN A 297 -11.32 5.88 -32.58
N GLY A 298 -11.96 5.50 -33.68
CA GLY A 298 -13.24 6.09 -34.07
C GLY A 298 -13.71 5.71 -35.46
N SER A 299 -14.53 6.57 -36.06
CA SER A 299 -15.07 6.39 -37.41
C SER A 299 -15.40 7.74 -38.05
N ARG A 300 -15.08 7.90 -39.33
CA ARG A 300 -15.56 8.99 -40.18
C ARG A 300 -16.93 8.63 -40.73
N VAL A 301 -17.91 9.49 -40.51
CA VAL A 301 -19.30 9.30 -40.94
C VAL A 301 -19.59 10.28 -42.07
N THR A 302 -20.26 9.81 -43.12
CA THR A 302 -20.73 10.63 -44.24
C THR A 302 -22.23 10.45 -44.42
N VAL A 303 -22.96 11.56 -44.48
CA VAL A 303 -24.42 11.59 -44.61
C VAL A 303 -24.87 12.58 -45.68
N THR A 304 -26.07 12.34 -46.23
CA THR A 304 -26.79 13.34 -47.01
C THR A 304 -27.79 14.05 -46.10
N PHE A 305 -27.56 15.32 -45.79
CA PHE A 305 -28.37 16.14 -44.89
C PHE A 305 -28.73 17.47 -45.56
N HIS A 306 -30.00 17.89 -45.56
CA HIS A 306 -30.49 19.06 -46.31
C HIS A 306 -30.05 19.07 -47.79
N LYS A 307 -30.02 17.88 -48.43
CA LYS A 307 -29.53 17.65 -49.81
C LYS A 307 -28.03 17.98 -50.02
N GLN A 308 -27.26 18.15 -48.95
CA GLN A 308 -25.81 18.34 -48.99
C GLN A 308 -25.10 17.12 -48.43
N VAL A 309 -23.88 16.85 -48.91
CA VAL A 309 -23.03 15.81 -48.34
C VAL A 309 -22.27 16.40 -47.16
N VAL A 310 -22.50 15.85 -45.98
CA VAL A 310 -21.85 16.26 -44.72
C VAL A 310 -20.97 15.11 -44.25
N SER A 311 -19.72 15.41 -43.86
CA SER A 311 -18.79 14.42 -43.31
C SER A 311 -18.13 14.94 -42.04
N TYR A 312 -18.04 14.09 -41.01
CA TYR A 312 -17.44 14.42 -39.72
C TYR A 312 -16.78 13.19 -39.08
N ARG A 313 -15.81 13.42 -38.19
CA ARG A 313 -15.11 12.35 -37.47
C ARG A 313 -15.66 12.15 -36.07
N LEU A 314 -16.14 10.94 -35.77
CA LEU A 314 -16.61 10.56 -34.44
C LEU A 314 -15.56 9.71 -33.71
N ALA A 315 -15.23 10.05 -32.47
CA ALA A 315 -14.34 9.26 -31.61
C ALA A 315 -15.05 8.05 -30.96
N VAL A 316 -15.93 7.40 -31.72
CA VAL A 316 -16.70 6.22 -31.31
C VAL A 316 -16.62 5.20 -32.45
N PRO A 317 -16.20 3.95 -32.17
CA PRO A 317 -16.11 2.93 -33.20
C PRO A 317 -17.49 2.32 -33.54
N GLY A 318 -17.63 1.89 -34.79
CA GLY A 318 -18.73 1.05 -35.25
C GLY A 318 -20.01 1.78 -35.66
N ASN A 319 -20.91 1.03 -36.31
CA ASN A 319 -22.13 1.57 -36.92
C ASN A 319 -23.11 2.16 -35.92
N GLY A 320 -23.19 1.60 -34.70
CA GLY A 320 -24.07 2.11 -33.65
C GLY A 320 -23.74 3.55 -33.26
N GLY A 321 -22.45 3.90 -33.18
CA GLY A 321 -22.02 5.27 -32.91
C GLY A 321 -22.44 6.24 -34.01
N ALA A 322 -22.30 5.83 -35.27
CA ALA A 322 -22.74 6.62 -36.42
C ALA A 322 -24.25 6.88 -36.39
N LEU A 323 -25.07 5.84 -36.20
CA LEU A 323 -26.53 5.97 -36.12
C LEU A 323 -26.96 6.94 -34.99
N ASN A 324 -26.38 6.82 -33.80
CA ASN A 324 -26.67 7.71 -32.68
C ASN A 324 -26.25 9.16 -32.97
N SER A 325 -25.12 9.37 -33.66
CA SER A 325 -24.64 10.70 -34.03
C SER A 325 -25.57 11.40 -35.02
N VAL A 326 -26.15 10.66 -35.98
CA VAL A 326 -27.09 11.21 -36.97
C VAL A 326 -28.42 11.57 -36.32
N ALA A 327 -28.94 10.72 -35.43
CA ALA A 327 -30.14 11.06 -34.65
C ALA A 327 -29.93 12.35 -33.83
N SER A 328 -28.74 12.50 -33.24
CA SER A 328 -28.36 13.69 -32.46
C SER A 328 -28.23 14.93 -33.35
N LEU A 329 -27.64 14.79 -34.53
CA LEU A 329 -27.53 15.86 -35.53
C LEU A 329 -28.91 16.39 -35.93
N ILE A 330 -29.85 15.50 -36.26
CA ILE A 330 -31.21 15.88 -36.66
C ILE A 330 -31.93 16.62 -35.53
N ALA A 331 -31.84 16.10 -34.30
CA ALA A 331 -32.49 16.75 -33.16
C ALA A 331 -31.87 18.11 -32.82
N ALA A 332 -30.56 18.29 -32.93
CA ALA A 332 -29.90 19.58 -32.70
C ALA A 332 -30.26 20.62 -33.77
N ASP A 333 -30.37 20.21 -35.04
CA ASP A 333 -30.84 21.07 -36.14
C ASP A 333 -32.28 21.55 -35.91
N LEU A 334 -33.18 20.66 -35.49
CA LEU A 334 -34.56 21.01 -35.11
C LEU A 334 -34.66 21.95 -33.90
N LEU A 335 -33.62 21.98 -33.05
CA LEU A 335 -33.50 22.91 -31.93
C LEU A 335 -32.89 24.26 -32.33
N GLY A 336 -32.48 24.41 -33.60
CA GLY A 336 -31.95 25.66 -34.16
C GLY A 336 -30.45 25.84 -34.01
N VAL A 337 -29.69 24.78 -33.68
CA VAL A 337 -28.22 24.84 -33.64
C VAL A 337 -27.67 24.80 -35.06
N ASN A 338 -26.67 25.65 -35.37
CA ASN A 338 -26.10 25.68 -36.71
C ASN A 338 -25.28 24.41 -37.01
N LEU A 339 -25.34 23.91 -38.25
CA LEU A 339 -24.64 22.69 -38.68
C LEU A 339 -23.14 22.67 -38.33
N SER A 340 -22.44 23.81 -38.42
CA SER A 340 -21.02 23.88 -38.07
C SER A 340 -20.76 23.63 -36.58
N GLN A 341 -21.63 24.12 -35.70
CA GLN A 341 -21.59 23.89 -34.25
C GLN A 341 -21.96 22.44 -33.91
N ILE A 342 -22.93 21.86 -34.63
CA ILE A 342 -23.32 20.45 -34.47
C ILE A 342 -22.13 19.53 -34.77
N ILE A 343 -21.45 19.76 -35.91
CA ILE A 343 -20.27 19.00 -36.29
C ILE A 343 -19.17 19.16 -35.24
N ALA A 344 -18.86 20.38 -34.83
CA ALA A 344 -17.85 20.62 -33.80
C ALA A 344 -18.15 19.88 -32.48
N GLY A 345 -19.41 19.89 -32.02
CA GLY A 345 -19.84 19.13 -30.84
C GLY A 345 -19.68 17.62 -31.00
N LEU A 346 -20.04 17.07 -32.17
CA LEU A 346 -19.86 15.64 -32.46
C LEU A 346 -18.38 15.23 -32.56
N GLU A 347 -17.52 16.06 -33.16
CA GLU A 347 -16.08 15.80 -33.25
C GLU A 347 -15.37 15.98 -31.90
N GLY A 348 -15.90 16.84 -31.03
CA GLY A 348 -15.45 17.05 -29.66
C GLY A 348 -15.90 15.95 -28.69
N TYR A 349 -17.00 15.25 -28.99
CA TYR A 349 -17.56 14.21 -28.13
C TYR A 349 -16.58 13.07 -27.85
N ARG A 350 -16.48 12.66 -26.58
CA ARG A 350 -15.75 11.48 -26.13
C ARG A 350 -16.68 10.66 -25.25
N SER A 351 -16.71 9.34 -25.46
CA SER A 351 -17.46 8.41 -24.61
C SER A 351 -16.98 8.49 -23.16
N ASP A 352 -17.86 8.25 -22.20
CA ASP A 352 -17.61 8.28 -20.75
C ASP A 352 -16.65 7.17 -20.26
N GLY A 353 -16.13 6.35 -21.16
CA GLY A 353 -15.21 5.26 -20.88
C GLY A 353 -15.90 3.97 -20.43
N GLN A 354 -17.24 3.92 -20.36
CA GLN A 354 -17.99 2.71 -19.96
C GLN A 354 -18.48 1.88 -21.16
N HIS A 355 -18.45 2.46 -22.36
CA HIS A 355 -18.95 1.85 -23.59
C HIS A 355 -17.85 1.75 -24.64
N LEU A 356 -17.48 0.51 -24.99
CA LEU A 356 -16.44 0.17 -25.97
C LEU A 356 -15.14 0.99 -25.78
N CYS A 357 -14.68 1.13 -24.53
CA CYS A 357 -13.46 1.84 -24.21
C CYS A 357 -12.25 1.01 -24.64
N ILE A 358 -11.37 1.61 -25.45
CA ILE A 358 -10.24 0.89 -26.05
C ILE A 358 -8.94 1.41 -25.45
N THR A 359 -8.19 0.53 -24.77
CA THR A 359 -6.97 0.90 -24.04
C THR A 359 -5.87 -0.16 -24.20
N PRO A 360 -4.58 0.22 -24.12
CA PRO A 360 -3.50 -0.77 -24.08
C PRO A 360 -3.47 -1.49 -22.72
N LEU A 361 -3.21 -2.79 -22.77
CA LEU A 361 -3.06 -3.67 -21.61
C LEU A 361 -1.63 -4.25 -21.58
N SER A 362 -0.81 -3.81 -20.62
CA SER A 362 0.56 -4.30 -20.44
C SER A 362 0.55 -5.74 -19.92
N LEU A 363 1.43 -6.60 -20.47
CA LEU A 363 1.54 -8.01 -20.10
C LEU A 363 2.80 -8.27 -19.25
N LEU A 364 2.73 -9.25 -18.35
CA LEU A 364 3.84 -9.61 -17.44
C LEU A 364 5.13 -10.03 -18.17
N GLY A 365 5.01 -10.64 -19.35
CA GLY A 365 6.15 -11.06 -20.19
C GLY A 365 6.73 -9.95 -21.08
N GLY A 366 6.22 -8.71 -20.97
CA GLY A 366 6.51 -7.62 -21.90
C GLY A 366 5.55 -7.57 -23.09
N GLY A 367 5.49 -6.41 -23.76
CA GLY A 367 4.54 -6.15 -24.84
C GLY A 367 3.16 -5.67 -24.36
N THR A 368 2.25 -5.46 -25.31
CA THR A 368 0.89 -4.96 -25.03
C THR A 368 -0.17 -5.75 -25.80
N ALA A 369 -1.33 -5.92 -25.17
CA ALA A 369 -2.58 -6.33 -25.81
C ALA A 369 -3.52 -5.12 -25.90
N THR A 370 -4.56 -5.21 -26.73
CA THR A 370 -5.62 -4.19 -26.81
C THR A 370 -6.81 -4.65 -25.98
N LEU A 371 -7.23 -3.88 -24.97
CA LEU A 371 -8.43 -4.13 -24.19
C LEU A 371 -9.59 -3.31 -24.76
N ILE A 372 -10.70 -3.97 -25.10
CA ILE A 372 -11.99 -3.36 -25.41
C ILE A 372 -12.93 -3.63 -24.22
N ASP A 373 -13.14 -2.60 -23.40
CA ASP A 373 -14.02 -2.64 -22.24
C ASP A 373 -15.43 -2.16 -22.60
N ASP A 374 -16.38 -3.08 -22.59
CA ASP A 374 -17.81 -2.83 -22.72
C ASP A 374 -18.59 -3.60 -21.63
N SER A 375 -18.02 -3.60 -20.41
CA SER A 375 -18.43 -4.45 -19.29
C SER A 375 -19.63 -3.96 -18.49
N TYR A 376 -20.23 -2.81 -18.84
CA TYR A 376 -21.30 -2.17 -18.06
C TYR A 376 -22.68 -2.85 -18.23
N ASN A 377 -23.12 -3.06 -19.47
CA ASN A 377 -24.40 -3.71 -19.75
C ASN A 377 -24.33 -4.59 -21.01
N ALA A 378 -25.22 -5.58 -21.07
CA ALA A 378 -25.34 -6.46 -22.22
C ALA A 378 -26.81 -6.68 -22.60
N GLU A 379 -27.10 -6.38 -23.85
CA GLU A 379 -28.29 -6.79 -24.62
C GLU A 379 -27.80 -7.53 -25.88
N TYR A 380 -28.66 -8.34 -26.50
CA TYR A 380 -28.29 -9.13 -27.69
C TYR A 380 -27.64 -8.29 -28.79
N LEU A 381 -28.30 -7.21 -29.24
CA LEU A 381 -27.76 -6.32 -30.28
C LEU A 381 -26.45 -5.64 -29.86
N SER A 382 -26.27 -5.35 -28.57
CA SER A 382 -25.01 -4.76 -28.10
C SER A 382 -23.86 -5.76 -28.18
N MET A 383 -24.10 -7.06 -27.91
CA MET A 383 -23.08 -8.11 -28.05
C MET A 383 -22.58 -8.19 -29.48
N LEU A 384 -23.51 -8.21 -30.44
CA LEU A 384 -23.17 -8.25 -31.87
C LEU A 384 -22.31 -7.05 -32.29
N ASN A 385 -22.65 -5.85 -31.82
CA ASN A 385 -21.87 -4.65 -32.11
C ASN A 385 -20.45 -4.74 -31.54
N ALA A 386 -20.28 -5.23 -30.32
CA ALA A 386 -18.97 -5.41 -29.71
C ALA A 386 -18.12 -6.46 -30.44
N PHE A 387 -18.74 -7.55 -30.90
CA PHE A 387 -18.08 -8.56 -31.74
C PHE A 387 -17.61 -7.96 -33.07
N ALA A 388 -18.45 -7.15 -33.73
CA ALA A 388 -18.09 -6.48 -34.97
C ALA A 388 -16.90 -5.51 -34.79
N VAL A 389 -16.86 -4.75 -33.68
CA VAL A 389 -15.73 -3.85 -33.36
C VAL A 389 -14.45 -4.63 -33.10
N ALA A 390 -14.51 -5.74 -32.35
CA ALA A 390 -13.35 -6.61 -32.13
C ALA A 390 -12.83 -7.22 -33.44
N ALA A 391 -13.72 -7.72 -34.29
CA ALA A 391 -13.39 -8.31 -35.59
C ALA A 391 -12.77 -7.28 -36.55
N GLN A 392 -13.28 -6.06 -36.55
CA GLN A 392 -12.74 -4.96 -37.35
C GLN A 392 -11.30 -4.64 -36.95
N ARG A 393 -11.00 -4.58 -35.65
CA ARG A 393 -9.63 -4.35 -35.18
C ARG A 393 -8.70 -5.49 -35.48
N ALA A 394 -9.15 -6.73 -35.32
CA ALA A 394 -8.35 -7.92 -35.64
C ALA A 394 -7.95 -7.91 -37.12
N ARG A 395 -8.86 -7.49 -38.01
CA ARG A 395 -8.55 -7.33 -39.44
C ARG A 395 -7.58 -6.18 -39.72
N ALA A 396 -7.67 -5.06 -39.00
CA ALA A 396 -6.84 -3.88 -39.24
C ALA A 396 -5.39 -4.03 -38.74
N HIS A 397 -5.20 -4.64 -37.57
CA HIS A 397 -3.89 -4.68 -36.90
C HIS A 397 -3.29 -6.09 -36.79
N GLY A 398 -4.03 -7.12 -37.20
CA GLY A 398 -3.73 -8.50 -36.81
C GLY A 398 -4.04 -8.74 -35.32
N GLY A 399 -3.86 -10.00 -34.88
CA GLY A 399 -4.07 -10.39 -33.49
C GLY A 399 -5.25 -11.34 -33.28
N ARG A 400 -5.26 -11.98 -32.12
CA ARG A 400 -6.31 -12.93 -31.73
C ARG A 400 -7.41 -12.22 -30.96
N VAL A 401 -8.67 -12.50 -31.26
CA VAL A 401 -9.80 -12.05 -30.45
C VAL A 401 -9.98 -13.01 -29.28
N ILE A 402 -9.76 -12.51 -28.07
CA ILE A 402 -9.99 -13.21 -26.80
C ILE A 402 -11.21 -12.58 -26.12
N ALA A 403 -12.30 -13.31 -26.00
CA ALA A 403 -13.56 -12.80 -25.47
C ALA A 403 -13.76 -13.22 -24.01
N LEU A 404 -13.97 -12.26 -23.12
CA LEU A 404 -14.38 -12.44 -21.73
C LEU A 404 -15.83 -11.95 -21.64
N LEU A 405 -16.79 -12.88 -21.64
CA LEU A 405 -18.21 -12.55 -21.81
C LEU A 405 -19.04 -12.91 -20.59
N GLY A 406 -19.92 -12.00 -20.18
CA GLY A 406 -20.90 -12.19 -19.12
C GLY A 406 -22.33 -12.27 -19.65
N ARG A 407 -23.24 -12.70 -18.78
CA ARG A 407 -24.68 -12.87 -19.08
C ARG A 407 -25.37 -11.64 -19.67
N ILE A 408 -26.38 -11.88 -20.49
CA ILE A 408 -27.47 -10.95 -20.82
C ILE A 408 -28.60 -11.17 -19.81
N VAL A 409 -29.12 -10.10 -19.23
CA VAL A 409 -30.17 -10.15 -18.19
C VAL A 409 -31.57 -9.91 -18.77
N ASN A 410 -32.60 -10.25 -18.00
CA ASN A 410 -34.02 -10.00 -18.34
C ASN A 410 -34.53 -10.73 -19.60
N LEU A 411 -34.07 -11.95 -19.83
CA LEU A 411 -34.49 -12.77 -20.98
C LEU A 411 -35.56 -13.82 -20.65
N GLY A 412 -35.85 -14.05 -19.36
CA GLY A 412 -36.82 -15.06 -18.92
C GLY A 412 -36.54 -16.43 -19.56
N ASP A 413 -37.60 -17.09 -20.05
CA ASP A 413 -37.52 -18.42 -20.68
C ASP A 413 -36.73 -18.42 -22.01
N GLN A 414 -36.49 -17.25 -22.61
CA GLN A 414 -35.69 -17.09 -23.84
C GLN A 414 -34.18 -17.03 -23.55
N SER A 415 -33.76 -17.01 -22.28
CA SER A 415 -32.36 -16.84 -21.90
C SER A 415 -31.43 -17.84 -22.59
N GLN A 416 -31.74 -19.15 -22.53
CA GLN A 416 -30.89 -20.16 -23.16
C GLN A 416 -30.80 -19.98 -24.68
N ALA A 417 -31.94 -19.77 -25.35
CA ALA A 417 -31.98 -19.62 -26.81
C ALA A 417 -31.16 -18.42 -27.30
N ILE A 418 -31.29 -17.27 -26.61
CA ILE A 418 -30.55 -16.06 -26.97
C ILE A 418 -29.06 -16.21 -26.70
N HIS A 419 -28.65 -16.78 -25.56
CA HIS A 419 -27.22 -17.03 -25.30
C HIS A 419 -26.61 -18.02 -26.31
N ARG A 420 -27.35 -19.07 -26.73
CA ARG A 420 -26.90 -19.96 -27.81
C ARG A 420 -26.72 -19.22 -29.14
N SER A 421 -27.64 -18.30 -29.46
CA SER A 421 -27.59 -17.55 -30.73
C SER A 421 -26.37 -16.63 -30.88
N LEU A 422 -25.64 -16.33 -29.79
CA LEU A 422 -24.39 -15.58 -29.84
C LEU A 422 -23.22 -16.37 -30.44
N ALA A 423 -23.32 -17.69 -30.57
CA ALA A 423 -22.21 -18.53 -31.03
C ALA A 423 -21.77 -18.18 -32.46
N THR A 424 -22.70 -18.14 -33.43
CA THR A 424 -22.37 -17.85 -34.82
C THR A 424 -21.71 -16.47 -34.99
N PRO A 425 -22.27 -15.37 -34.46
CA PRO A 425 -21.65 -14.05 -34.60
C PRO A 425 -20.29 -13.94 -33.89
N LEU A 426 -20.11 -14.63 -32.75
CA LEU A 426 -18.82 -14.62 -32.04
C LEU A 426 -17.72 -15.35 -32.83
N LEU A 427 -18.07 -16.45 -33.51
CA LEU A 427 -17.15 -17.19 -34.38
C LEU A 427 -16.82 -16.41 -35.65
N GLU A 428 -17.81 -15.77 -36.27
CA GLU A 428 -17.61 -14.88 -37.43
C GLU A 428 -16.73 -13.68 -37.10
N ALA A 429 -16.75 -13.21 -35.85
CA ALA A 429 -15.84 -12.19 -35.36
C ALA A 429 -14.38 -12.68 -35.20
N GLY A 430 -14.12 -13.96 -35.44
CA GLY A 430 -12.79 -14.57 -35.37
C GLY A 430 -12.34 -14.81 -33.93
N CYS A 431 -13.23 -15.09 -32.99
CA CYS A 431 -12.87 -15.39 -31.60
C CYS A 431 -12.05 -16.70 -31.48
N GLN A 432 -10.83 -16.60 -30.93
CA GLN A 432 -9.98 -17.77 -30.67
C GLN A 432 -10.30 -18.44 -29.34
N HIS A 433 -10.53 -17.67 -28.28
CA HIS A 433 -10.92 -18.20 -26.97
C HIS A 433 -12.00 -17.34 -26.33
N ALA A 434 -13.06 -17.99 -25.85
CA ALA A 434 -14.16 -17.38 -25.12
C ALA A 434 -14.19 -17.90 -23.66
N PHE A 435 -13.95 -16.99 -22.72
CA PHE A 435 -14.07 -17.21 -21.28
C PHE A 435 -15.41 -16.65 -20.83
N LEU A 436 -16.28 -17.50 -20.30
CA LEU A 436 -17.69 -17.19 -20.12
C LEU A 436 -18.07 -17.13 -18.63
N HIS A 437 -18.84 -16.11 -18.25
CA HIS A 437 -19.17 -15.81 -16.86
C HIS A 437 -20.69 -15.81 -16.58
N GLY A 438 -21.10 -16.57 -15.56
CA GLY A 438 -22.48 -16.64 -15.08
C GLY A 438 -23.22 -17.85 -15.63
N GLU A 439 -24.19 -18.36 -14.87
CA GLU A 439 -24.91 -19.62 -15.14
C GLU A 439 -25.54 -19.67 -16.53
N GLU A 440 -26.12 -18.57 -17.00
CA GLU A 440 -26.81 -18.46 -18.28
C GLU A 440 -25.87 -18.63 -19.48
N MET A 441 -24.58 -18.27 -19.31
CA MET A 441 -23.57 -18.40 -20.35
C MET A 441 -23.17 -19.85 -20.62
N LYS A 442 -23.60 -20.81 -19.79
CA LYS A 442 -23.41 -22.25 -20.03
C LYS A 442 -23.99 -22.67 -21.39
N ALA A 443 -25.13 -22.10 -21.77
CA ALA A 443 -25.76 -22.41 -23.05
C ALA A 443 -24.89 -21.99 -24.25
N LEU A 444 -24.20 -20.84 -24.17
CA LEU A 444 -23.21 -20.43 -25.17
C LEU A 444 -21.98 -21.35 -25.12
N TYR A 445 -21.46 -21.64 -23.93
CA TYR A 445 -20.30 -22.53 -23.73
C TYR A 445 -20.49 -23.88 -24.43
N GLU A 446 -21.64 -24.53 -24.23
CA GLU A 446 -21.97 -25.83 -24.80
C GLU A 446 -22.17 -25.79 -26.33
N THR A 447 -22.48 -24.63 -26.90
CA THR A 447 -22.67 -24.44 -28.35
C THR A 447 -21.36 -24.14 -29.07
N LEU A 448 -20.38 -23.54 -28.39
CA LEU A 448 -19.09 -23.21 -28.99
C LEU A 448 -18.26 -24.47 -29.28
N PRO A 449 -17.45 -24.51 -30.37
CA PRO A 449 -16.49 -25.57 -30.62
C PRO A 449 -15.47 -25.70 -29.49
N GLU A 450 -14.99 -26.91 -29.22
CA GLU A 450 -14.05 -27.19 -28.13
C GLU A 450 -12.78 -26.31 -28.18
N ALA A 451 -12.24 -26.09 -29.39
CA ALA A 451 -11.07 -25.24 -29.59
C ALA A 451 -11.27 -23.77 -29.16
N THR A 452 -12.52 -23.28 -29.14
CA THR A 452 -12.85 -21.90 -28.75
C THR A 452 -13.19 -21.77 -27.26
N ARG A 453 -13.37 -22.88 -26.53
CA ARG A 453 -13.78 -22.87 -25.12
C ARG A 453 -12.61 -22.50 -24.20
N GLY A 454 -12.59 -21.28 -23.69
CA GLY A 454 -11.66 -20.84 -22.65
C GLY A 454 -12.09 -21.23 -21.23
N GLY A 455 -13.37 -21.53 -21.04
CA GLY A 455 -13.95 -22.03 -19.79
C GLY A 455 -15.28 -21.35 -19.45
N HIS A 456 -16.02 -21.95 -18.52
CA HIS A 456 -17.26 -21.39 -17.94
C HIS A 456 -17.07 -21.22 -16.43
N PHE A 457 -17.28 -20.01 -15.93
CA PHE A 457 -16.96 -19.60 -14.56
C PHE A 457 -18.15 -18.92 -13.90
N LEU A 458 -18.21 -19.03 -12.57
CA LEU A 458 -19.25 -18.38 -11.76
C LEU A 458 -18.74 -17.14 -11.02
N THR A 459 -17.43 -16.87 -11.06
CA THR A 459 -16.81 -15.69 -10.44
C THR A 459 -15.86 -14.99 -11.40
N ALA A 460 -15.78 -13.67 -11.30
CA ALA A 460 -14.88 -12.84 -12.10
C ALA A 460 -13.41 -13.17 -11.83
N GLN A 461 -13.05 -13.51 -10.58
CA GLN A 461 -11.70 -13.90 -10.19
C GLN A 461 -11.25 -15.17 -10.92
N ALA A 462 -12.06 -16.23 -10.89
CA ALA A 462 -11.71 -17.49 -11.55
C ALA A 462 -11.59 -17.33 -13.07
N LEU A 463 -12.47 -16.53 -13.68
CA LEU A 463 -12.38 -16.18 -15.09
C LEU A 463 -11.05 -15.48 -15.42
N VAL A 464 -10.64 -14.48 -14.63
CA VAL A 464 -9.40 -13.73 -14.84
C VAL A 464 -8.16 -14.61 -14.62
N ASP A 465 -8.17 -15.46 -13.60
CA ASP A 465 -7.05 -16.36 -13.32
C ASP A 465 -6.83 -17.38 -14.44
N ALA A 466 -7.91 -17.81 -15.12
CA ALA A 466 -7.83 -18.65 -16.30
C ALA A 466 -7.42 -17.86 -17.56
N ALA A 467 -7.96 -16.65 -17.75
CA ALA A 467 -7.73 -15.87 -18.97
C ALA A 467 -6.35 -15.21 -19.04
N ALA A 468 -5.89 -14.57 -17.94
CA ALA A 468 -4.68 -13.74 -17.93
C ALA A 468 -3.41 -14.47 -18.41
N PRO A 469 -3.15 -15.75 -18.03
CA PRO A 469 -1.97 -16.49 -18.52
C PRO A 469 -1.98 -16.81 -20.02
N THR A 470 -3.15 -16.75 -20.67
CA THR A 470 -3.30 -17.09 -22.11
C THR A 470 -3.02 -15.91 -23.05
N LEU A 471 -2.96 -14.69 -22.50
CA LEU A 471 -2.79 -13.46 -23.23
C LEU A 471 -1.37 -13.32 -23.78
N ARG A 472 -1.28 -12.81 -25.01
CA ARG A 472 -0.03 -12.59 -25.75
C ARG A 472 0.01 -11.17 -26.32
N PRO A 473 1.21 -10.61 -26.58
CA PRO A 473 1.32 -9.33 -27.26
C PRO A 473 0.54 -9.33 -28.59
N GLY A 474 -0.23 -8.28 -28.83
CA GLY A 474 -1.08 -8.14 -30.02
C GLY A 474 -2.49 -8.74 -29.90
N ASP A 475 -2.84 -9.44 -28.82
CA ASP A 475 -4.21 -9.92 -28.62
C ASP A 475 -5.21 -8.75 -28.48
N ILE A 476 -6.46 -9.00 -28.91
CA ILE A 476 -7.61 -8.11 -28.73
C ILE A 476 -8.52 -8.76 -27.69
N VAL A 477 -8.50 -8.21 -26.48
CA VAL A 477 -9.25 -8.69 -25.33
C VAL A 477 -10.57 -7.94 -25.26
N LEU A 478 -11.68 -8.60 -25.61
CA LEU A 478 -13.03 -8.04 -25.51
C LEU A 478 -13.66 -8.44 -24.17
N VAL A 479 -14.00 -7.47 -23.33
CA VAL A 479 -14.74 -7.71 -22.07
C VAL A 479 -16.14 -7.16 -22.20
N LYS A 480 -17.17 -8.02 -22.14
CA LYS A 480 -18.56 -7.58 -22.28
C LYS A 480 -19.56 -8.43 -21.51
N GLY A 481 -20.45 -7.79 -20.75
CA GLY A 481 -21.47 -8.48 -19.97
C GLY A 481 -22.33 -7.51 -19.16
N SER A 482 -23.40 -8.01 -18.54
CA SER A 482 -24.16 -7.20 -17.59
C SER A 482 -23.54 -7.26 -16.19
N VAL A 483 -23.42 -6.10 -15.53
CA VAL A 483 -23.01 -6.00 -14.11
C VAL A 483 -24.15 -6.28 -13.14
N ARG A 484 -25.40 -6.40 -13.61
CA ARG A 484 -26.57 -6.56 -12.72
C ARG A 484 -26.54 -7.93 -12.07
N ASN A 485 -26.62 -7.96 -10.74
CA ASN A 485 -26.55 -9.17 -9.92
C ASN A 485 -25.35 -10.07 -10.26
N SER A 486 -24.20 -9.44 -10.55
CA SER A 486 -23.00 -10.11 -11.06
C SER A 486 -21.74 -9.38 -10.58
N ASP A 487 -20.70 -10.13 -10.22
CA ASP A 487 -19.36 -9.62 -9.93
C ASP A 487 -18.54 -9.33 -11.21
N PHE A 488 -19.13 -9.54 -12.40
CA PHE A 488 -18.49 -9.30 -13.70
C PHE A 488 -17.90 -7.89 -13.88
N ARG A 489 -18.44 -6.89 -13.17
CA ARG A 489 -17.86 -5.54 -13.04
C ARG A 489 -16.36 -5.55 -12.68
N GLN A 490 -15.90 -6.55 -11.95
CA GLN A 490 -14.55 -6.62 -11.43
C GLN A 490 -13.54 -7.11 -12.47
N VAL A 491 -13.98 -7.76 -13.56
CA VAL A 491 -13.10 -8.44 -14.53
C VAL A 491 -11.97 -7.54 -15.03
N VAL A 492 -12.27 -6.30 -15.44
CA VAL A 492 -11.25 -5.37 -15.96
C VAL A 492 -10.26 -4.95 -14.88
N SER A 493 -10.74 -4.65 -13.66
CA SER A 493 -9.87 -4.27 -12.54
C SER A 493 -8.98 -5.43 -12.13
N LEU A 494 -9.54 -6.63 -12.01
CA LEU A 494 -8.80 -7.84 -11.66
C LEU A 494 -7.77 -8.20 -12.73
N LEU A 495 -8.12 -8.06 -14.01
CA LEU A 495 -7.20 -8.31 -15.12
C LEU A 495 -6.01 -7.36 -15.09
N LYS A 496 -6.25 -6.05 -14.87
CA LYS A 496 -5.18 -5.05 -14.74
C LYS A 496 -4.29 -5.33 -13.51
N THR A 497 -4.88 -5.64 -12.36
CA THR A 497 -4.13 -5.98 -11.14
C THR A 497 -3.28 -7.23 -11.34
N ARG A 498 -3.87 -8.27 -11.94
CA ARG A 498 -3.21 -9.57 -12.16
C ARG A 498 -2.00 -9.46 -13.10
N LEU A 499 -2.01 -8.46 -13.99
CA LEU A 499 -0.97 -8.20 -14.99
C LEU A 499 0.00 -7.08 -14.57
N ALA A 500 -0.23 -6.39 -13.45
CA ALA A 500 0.65 -5.34 -12.95
C ALA A 500 1.96 -5.92 -12.39
N ALA A 501 3.09 -5.24 -12.63
CA ALA A 501 4.35 -5.60 -12.00
C ALA A 501 4.32 -5.30 -10.48
N PRO A 502 4.86 -6.19 -9.62
CA PRO A 502 4.95 -5.93 -8.19
C PRO A 502 5.76 -4.65 -7.91
N PRO A 503 5.41 -3.86 -6.88
CA PRO A 503 6.18 -2.69 -6.50
C PRO A 503 7.57 -3.11 -6.02
N ALA A 504 8.59 -2.35 -6.43
CA ALA A 504 9.97 -2.59 -6.02
C ALA A 504 10.15 -2.47 -4.49
N LEU A 505 11.07 -3.27 -3.94
CA LEU A 505 11.38 -3.24 -2.51
C LEU A 505 11.95 -1.87 -2.12
N ARG A 506 11.26 -1.18 -1.22
CA ARG A 506 11.63 0.16 -0.77
C ARG A 506 12.80 0.12 0.22
N LYS A 507 13.59 1.18 0.27
CA LYS A 507 14.63 1.35 1.30
C LYS A 507 14.01 1.23 2.70
N GLY A 508 14.69 0.54 3.61
CA GLY A 508 14.22 0.31 4.97
C GLY A 508 13.14 -0.78 5.11
N HIS A 509 12.75 -1.44 4.02
CA HIS A 509 11.83 -2.58 4.06
C HIS A 509 12.58 -3.87 3.78
N SER A 510 12.19 -4.95 4.46
CA SER A 510 12.65 -6.31 4.20
C SER A 510 11.63 -7.09 3.37
N ALA A 511 12.14 -8.02 2.55
CA ALA A 511 11.39 -9.10 1.92
C ALA A 511 11.83 -10.42 2.53
N ARG A 512 10.89 -11.36 2.71
CA ARG A 512 11.11 -12.61 3.45
C ARG A 512 10.37 -13.77 2.79
N LEU A 513 11.03 -14.91 2.67
CA LEU A 513 10.46 -16.12 2.09
C LEU A 513 10.97 -17.35 2.85
N LEU A 514 10.06 -18.22 3.28
CA LEU A 514 10.37 -19.53 3.85
C LEU A 514 9.67 -20.60 3.02
N LEU A 515 10.47 -21.50 2.44
CA LEU A 515 10.03 -22.56 1.55
C LEU A 515 10.63 -23.89 1.99
N ASN A 516 9.80 -24.93 2.10
CA ASN A 516 10.26 -26.30 2.20
C ASN A 516 10.67 -26.78 0.80
N LEU A 517 11.95 -27.05 0.59
CA LEU A 517 12.46 -27.51 -0.70
C LEU A 517 12.08 -28.97 -1.00
N SER A 518 11.85 -29.78 0.04
CA SER A 518 11.47 -31.18 -0.10
C SER A 518 10.02 -31.33 -0.56
N THR A 519 9.09 -30.54 -0.01
CA THR A 519 7.65 -30.63 -0.32
C THR A 519 7.15 -29.55 -1.28
N GLY A 520 7.84 -28.42 -1.37
CA GLY A 520 7.38 -27.22 -2.06
C GLY A 520 6.42 -26.34 -1.25
N GLU A 521 6.16 -26.67 0.03
CA GLU A 521 5.35 -25.87 0.95
C GLU A 521 5.98 -24.48 1.16
N GLN A 522 5.22 -23.42 0.87
CA GLN A 522 5.61 -22.05 1.18
C GLN A 522 4.93 -21.59 2.46
N ARG A 523 5.71 -21.41 3.53
CA ARG A 523 5.18 -21.07 4.87
C ARG A 523 5.14 -19.56 5.12
N VAL A 524 6.13 -18.82 4.60
CA VAL A 524 6.20 -17.35 4.70
C VAL A 524 6.47 -16.78 3.32
N ALA A 525 5.74 -15.75 2.91
CA ALA A 525 6.01 -14.98 1.69
C ALA A 525 5.61 -13.52 1.85
N GLU A 526 6.49 -12.73 2.45
CA GLU A 526 6.29 -11.30 2.65
C GLU A 526 7.10 -10.53 1.62
N ARG A 527 6.41 -9.84 0.69
CA ARG A 527 7.05 -9.11 -0.42
C ARG A 527 8.01 -9.97 -1.24
N ALA A 528 7.78 -11.28 -1.31
CA ALA A 528 8.68 -12.23 -1.95
C ALA A 528 8.77 -12.04 -3.48
N ASP A 529 7.78 -11.37 -4.08
CA ASP A 529 7.69 -10.96 -5.48
C ASP A 529 8.16 -9.52 -5.75
N SER A 530 8.41 -8.72 -4.70
CA SER A 530 8.88 -7.34 -4.84
C SER A 530 10.30 -7.31 -5.43
N PRO A 531 10.50 -6.70 -6.62
CA PRO A 531 11.80 -6.66 -7.24
C PRO A 531 12.79 -5.78 -6.47
N PHE A 532 14.03 -6.24 -6.34
CA PHE A 532 15.14 -5.50 -5.76
C PHE A 532 16.40 -5.64 -6.61
N ALA A 533 17.34 -4.70 -6.46
CA ALA A 533 18.61 -4.73 -7.19
C ALA A 533 19.46 -5.93 -6.73
N SER A 534 19.73 -6.86 -7.66
CA SER A 534 20.41 -8.11 -7.34
C SER A 534 21.93 -7.95 -7.45
N HIS A 535 22.62 -7.78 -6.32
CA HIS A 535 24.07 -7.94 -6.25
C HIS A 535 24.42 -9.43 -6.35
N TYR A 536 25.45 -9.78 -7.13
CA TYR A 536 26.06 -11.12 -7.19
C TYR A 536 25.16 -12.31 -7.58
N LEU A 537 23.91 -12.09 -8.00
CA LEU A 537 23.00 -13.16 -8.47
C LEU A 537 23.58 -13.97 -9.64
N SER A 538 24.33 -13.31 -10.54
CA SER A 538 25.00 -13.97 -11.65
C SER A 538 25.93 -15.10 -11.18
N GLN A 539 26.47 -15.01 -9.97
CA GLN A 539 27.37 -16.01 -9.42
C GLN A 539 26.64 -17.31 -9.10
N LEU A 540 25.41 -17.26 -8.58
CA LEU A 540 24.59 -18.46 -8.35
C LEU A 540 24.20 -19.15 -9.67
N LEU A 541 23.86 -18.38 -10.70
CA LEU A 541 23.55 -18.94 -12.02
C LEU A 541 24.80 -19.51 -12.69
N LEU A 542 25.97 -18.87 -12.53
CA LEU A 542 27.24 -19.45 -12.96
C LEU A 542 27.56 -20.75 -12.21
N THR A 543 27.23 -20.86 -10.91
CA THR A 543 27.34 -22.12 -10.16
C THR A 543 26.50 -23.23 -10.79
N CYS A 544 25.27 -22.95 -11.26
CA CYS A 544 24.48 -23.90 -12.05
C CYS A 544 25.19 -24.31 -13.35
N CYS A 545 25.77 -23.35 -14.08
CA CYS A 545 26.51 -23.64 -15.32
C CYS A 545 27.74 -24.54 -15.06
N VAL A 546 28.50 -24.29 -13.98
CA VAL A 546 29.63 -25.15 -13.59
C VAL A 546 29.13 -26.54 -13.23
N ALA A 547 28.08 -26.65 -12.41
CA ALA A 547 27.47 -27.92 -12.04
C ALA A 547 27.02 -28.73 -13.26
N ASP A 548 26.41 -28.09 -14.26
CA ASP A 548 26.03 -28.75 -15.50
C ASP A 548 27.23 -29.25 -16.32
N ARG A 549 28.32 -28.47 -16.38
CA ARG A 549 29.54 -28.91 -17.07
C ARG A 549 30.22 -30.08 -16.35
N LEU A 550 30.24 -30.09 -15.01
CA LEU A 550 30.76 -31.21 -14.23
C LEU A 550 29.93 -32.48 -14.46
N LEU A 551 28.60 -32.37 -14.38
CA LEU A 551 27.68 -33.49 -14.59
C LEU A 551 27.83 -34.10 -15.99
N ASN A 552 28.04 -33.25 -17.00
CA ASN A 552 28.27 -33.65 -18.39
C ASN A 552 29.75 -34.01 -18.70
N LYS A 553 30.63 -34.09 -17.69
CA LYS A 553 32.06 -34.40 -17.82
C LYS A 553 32.82 -33.49 -18.79
N LYS A 554 32.38 -32.24 -18.96
CA LYS A 554 33.00 -31.23 -19.83
C LYS A 554 34.10 -30.43 -19.12
N THR A 555 34.21 -30.55 -17.80
CA THR A 555 35.25 -29.92 -16.96
C THR A 555 35.43 -30.73 -15.67
N THR A 556 36.47 -30.45 -14.89
CA THR A 556 36.69 -30.97 -13.53
C THR A 556 37.00 -29.83 -12.57
N LEU A 557 36.91 -30.07 -11.26
CA LEU A 557 37.23 -29.06 -10.25
C LEU A 557 38.71 -28.65 -10.27
N GLU A 558 39.58 -29.54 -10.74
CA GLU A 558 41.04 -29.38 -10.87
C GLU A 558 41.44 -28.76 -12.22
N THR A 559 40.49 -28.57 -13.14
CA THR A 559 40.77 -27.96 -14.44
C THR A 559 41.39 -26.57 -14.22
N ALA A 560 42.60 -26.38 -14.75
CA ALA A 560 43.32 -25.12 -14.67
C ALA A 560 42.67 -24.07 -15.58
N ILE A 561 42.54 -22.85 -15.07
CA ILE A 561 42.00 -21.70 -15.79
C ILE A 561 43.13 -20.72 -16.03
N ALA A 562 43.32 -20.32 -17.29
CA ALA A 562 44.18 -19.20 -17.62
C ALA A 562 43.51 -17.91 -17.16
N VAL A 563 44.02 -17.34 -16.07
CA VAL A 563 43.45 -16.15 -15.44
C VAL A 563 43.92 -14.90 -16.19
N ARG A 564 43.00 -13.96 -16.41
CA ARG A 564 43.32 -12.63 -16.91
C ARG A 564 43.14 -11.58 -15.80
N GLU A 565 43.92 -10.53 -15.90
CA GLU A 565 43.75 -9.34 -15.07
C GLU A 565 42.47 -8.60 -15.47
N ILE A 566 41.70 -8.15 -14.47
CA ILE A 566 40.45 -7.41 -14.66
C ILE A 566 40.69 -5.94 -14.34
N ALA A 567 40.15 -5.05 -15.18
CA ALA A 567 40.34 -3.61 -15.03
C ALA A 567 39.96 -3.09 -13.63
N ALA A 568 40.80 -2.20 -13.09
CA ALA A 568 40.68 -1.72 -11.72
C ALA A 568 39.36 -0.99 -11.42
N ASP A 569 38.75 -0.36 -12.42
CA ASP A 569 37.44 0.31 -12.32
C ASP A 569 36.29 -0.69 -12.07
N ILE A 570 36.42 -1.92 -12.58
CA ILE A 570 35.47 -3.02 -12.33
C ILE A 570 35.59 -3.48 -10.87
N LEU A 571 36.81 -3.57 -10.35
CA LEU A 571 37.09 -4.09 -9.01
C LEU A 571 36.90 -3.05 -7.91
N LYS A 572 36.96 -1.75 -8.23
CA LYS A 572 36.84 -0.66 -7.25
C LYS A 572 35.55 -0.78 -6.44
N GLY A 573 35.68 -0.98 -5.12
CA GLY A 573 34.56 -1.10 -4.18
C GLY A 573 33.81 -2.44 -4.23
N ASN A 574 34.31 -3.44 -4.99
CA ASN A 574 33.72 -4.77 -5.07
C ASN A 574 34.68 -5.84 -4.52
N PRO A 575 34.17 -6.94 -3.96
CA PRO A 575 35.01 -8.07 -3.55
C PRO A 575 35.76 -8.68 -4.74
N ALA A 576 37.02 -9.04 -4.52
CA ALA A 576 37.91 -9.58 -5.55
C ALA A 576 39.02 -10.43 -4.91
N LEU A 577 39.52 -11.43 -5.65
CA LEU A 577 40.70 -12.19 -5.25
C LEU A 577 42.02 -11.47 -5.58
N THR A 578 41.96 -10.35 -6.30
CA THR A 578 43.10 -9.54 -6.76
C THR A 578 44.01 -10.31 -7.71
N LEU A 579 43.39 -11.01 -8.67
CA LEU A 579 44.06 -11.93 -9.60
C LEU A 579 44.97 -11.22 -10.61
N LYS A 580 46.13 -11.85 -10.88
CA LYS A 580 47.10 -11.45 -11.91
C LYS A 580 47.19 -12.48 -13.03
N GLN A 581 47.63 -12.05 -14.21
CA GLN A 581 47.75 -12.94 -15.38
C GLN A 581 48.67 -14.15 -15.17
N SER A 582 49.62 -14.07 -14.23
CA SER A 582 50.52 -15.16 -13.87
C SER A 582 49.90 -16.23 -12.95
N ASP A 583 48.71 -15.97 -12.39
CA ASP A 583 48.12 -16.84 -11.37
C ASP A 583 47.58 -18.13 -11.98
N LYS A 584 47.92 -19.27 -11.36
CA LYS A 584 47.41 -20.59 -11.76
C LYS A 584 46.32 -21.02 -10.80
N LEU A 585 45.06 -20.76 -11.18
CA LEU A 585 43.89 -21.16 -10.40
C LEU A 585 43.08 -22.25 -11.11
N THR A 586 42.32 -23.00 -10.33
CA THR A 586 41.43 -24.06 -10.81
C THR A 586 39.97 -23.61 -10.82
N VAL A 587 39.10 -24.35 -11.50
CA VAL A 587 37.64 -24.19 -11.41
C VAL A 587 37.19 -24.13 -9.95
N LYS A 588 37.70 -25.03 -9.10
CA LYS A 588 37.41 -25.05 -7.65
C LYS A 588 37.78 -23.73 -6.99
N SER A 589 38.98 -23.22 -7.24
CA SER A 589 39.48 -22.00 -6.60
C SER A 589 38.62 -20.78 -6.95
N LEU A 590 38.22 -20.63 -8.23
CA LEU A 590 37.35 -19.53 -8.65
C LEU A 590 35.92 -19.69 -8.12
N LEU A 591 35.39 -20.91 -8.12
CA LEU A 591 34.07 -21.19 -7.55
C LEU A 591 34.01 -20.87 -6.05
N GLN A 592 35.03 -21.26 -5.29
CA GLN A 592 35.16 -20.94 -3.86
C GLN A 592 35.28 -19.42 -3.65
N GLY A 593 36.06 -18.73 -4.48
CA GLY A 593 36.17 -17.26 -4.45
C GLY A 593 34.82 -16.56 -4.67
N MET A 594 33.97 -17.09 -5.56
CA MET A 594 32.61 -16.59 -5.78
C MET A 594 31.70 -16.89 -4.58
N LEU A 595 31.61 -18.14 -4.12
CA LEU A 595 30.63 -18.52 -3.10
C LEU A 595 30.99 -18.06 -1.68
N LEU A 596 32.27 -17.87 -1.37
CA LEU A 596 32.74 -17.45 -0.04
C LEU A 596 32.94 -15.94 0.06
N HIS A 597 33.45 -15.31 -1.00
CA HIS A 597 33.87 -13.90 -0.97
C HIS A 597 33.13 -13.01 -1.99
N ASN A 598 32.22 -13.56 -2.80
CA ASN A 598 31.54 -12.85 -3.89
C ASN A 598 32.51 -12.22 -4.92
N ALA A 599 33.68 -12.83 -5.13
CA ALA A 599 34.77 -12.24 -5.92
C ALA A 599 34.39 -12.00 -7.41
N CYS A 600 34.41 -10.73 -7.83
CA CYS A 600 34.01 -10.30 -9.17
C CYS A 600 34.97 -10.77 -10.27
N ASP A 601 36.27 -10.76 -9.99
CA ASP A 601 37.32 -11.24 -10.90
C ASP A 601 37.23 -12.76 -11.11
N ALA A 602 36.91 -13.52 -10.06
CA ALA A 602 36.62 -14.94 -10.17
C ALA A 602 35.39 -15.22 -11.06
N ALA A 603 34.29 -14.49 -10.84
CA ALA A 603 33.07 -14.64 -11.63
C ALA A 603 33.29 -14.37 -13.12
N ILE A 604 34.02 -13.31 -13.46
CA ILE A 604 34.32 -12.97 -14.87
C ILE A 604 35.21 -14.03 -15.51
N ASN A 605 36.32 -14.42 -14.86
CA ASN A 605 37.23 -15.43 -15.40
C ASN A 605 36.52 -16.77 -15.63
N LEU A 606 35.67 -17.19 -14.68
CA LEU A 606 34.90 -18.42 -14.80
C LEU A 606 33.85 -18.34 -15.92
N ALA A 607 33.13 -17.22 -16.03
CA ALA A 607 32.15 -16.99 -17.09
C ALA A 607 32.77 -17.11 -18.49
N GLU A 608 33.95 -16.52 -18.69
CA GLU A 608 34.65 -16.57 -19.96
C GLU A 608 35.25 -17.93 -20.27
N HIS A 609 35.75 -18.64 -19.25
CA HIS A 609 36.18 -20.02 -19.42
C HIS A 609 35.02 -20.91 -19.91
N LEU A 610 33.81 -20.71 -19.37
CA LEU A 610 32.65 -21.54 -19.70
C LEU A 610 32.03 -21.25 -21.08
N ALA A 611 32.01 -19.97 -21.49
CA ALA A 611 31.27 -19.51 -22.68
C ALA A 611 32.14 -18.84 -23.76
N GLY A 612 33.43 -18.66 -23.52
CA GLY A 612 34.40 -18.00 -24.41
C GLY A 612 34.42 -16.47 -24.32
N SER A 613 33.37 -15.82 -23.82
CA SER A 613 33.36 -14.38 -23.54
C SER A 613 32.28 -14.00 -22.53
N SER A 614 32.44 -12.83 -21.88
CA SER A 614 31.45 -12.33 -20.91
C SER A 614 30.08 -12.07 -21.54
N ALA A 615 30.03 -11.67 -22.81
CA ALA A 615 28.78 -11.44 -23.52
C ALA A 615 28.01 -12.74 -23.82
N LYS A 616 28.73 -13.78 -24.27
CA LYS A 616 28.15 -15.12 -24.49
C LYS A 616 27.67 -15.76 -23.18
N ALA A 617 28.46 -15.60 -22.12
CA ALA A 617 28.05 -16.06 -20.79
C ALA A 617 26.78 -15.35 -20.32
N LEU A 618 26.69 -14.02 -20.46
CA LEU A 618 25.49 -13.26 -20.08
C LEU A 618 24.22 -13.77 -20.80
N ALA A 619 24.31 -14.01 -22.11
CA ALA A 619 23.20 -14.58 -22.88
C ALA A 619 22.77 -15.95 -22.35
N GLN A 620 23.74 -16.83 -22.04
CA GLN A 620 23.47 -18.14 -21.43
C GLN A 620 22.81 -18.01 -20.04
N LEU A 621 23.23 -17.05 -19.20
CA LEU A 621 22.60 -16.84 -17.89
C LEU A 621 21.16 -16.32 -18.03
N GLN A 622 20.90 -15.45 -19.01
CA GLN A 622 19.55 -14.96 -19.30
C GLN A 622 18.64 -16.08 -19.79
N GLU A 623 19.12 -16.92 -20.71
CA GLU A 623 18.40 -18.10 -21.19
C GLU A 623 18.12 -19.11 -20.06
N LEU A 624 19.11 -19.37 -19.20
CA LEU A 624 18.93 -20.21 -18.01
C LEU A 624 17.87 -19.64 -17.07
N SER A 625 17.89 -18.34 -16.81
CA SER A 625 16.89 -17.68 -15.94
C SER A 625 15.46 -17.78 -16.52
N ALA A 626 15.31 -17.69 -17.85
CA ALA A 626 14.04 -17.88 -18.52
C ALA A 626 13.57 -19.34 -18.42
N THR A 627 14.49 -20.30 -18.59
CA THR A 627 14.22 -21.74 -18.50
C THR A 627 13.78 -22.17 -17.10
N ILE A 628 14.41 -21.60 -16.06
CA ILE A 628 14.02 -21.82 -14.65
C ILE A 628 12.67 -21.13 -14.33
N GLY A 629 12.25 -20.16 -15.14
CA GLY A 629 11.03 -19.39 -14.92
C GLY A 629 11.24 -18.31 -13.87
N MET A 630 12.22 -17.41 -14.07
CA MET A 630 12.52 -16.28 -13.18
C MET A 630 12.04 -14.95 -13.79
N PRO A 631 10.71 -14.66 -13.82
CA PRO A 631 10.14 -13.55 -14.59
C PRO A 631 10.47 -12.17 -14.02
N HIS A 632 10.88 -12.08 -12.75
CA HIS A 632 11.28 -10.82 -12.12
C HIS A 632 12.79 -10.56 -12.26
N THR A 633 13.52 -11.50 -12.86
CA THR A 633 14.98 -11.45 -12.95
C THR A 633 15.43 -10.86 -14.28
N HIS A 634 16.25 -9.83 -14.18
CA HIS A 634 16.94 -9.24 -15.32
C HIS A 634 18.38 -8.93 -14.92
N MET A 635 19.34 -9.36 -15.74
CA MET A 635 20.76 -9.19 -15.48
C MET A 635 21.46 -8.55 -16.67
N ASN A 636 22.41 -7.67 -16.37
CA ASN A 636 23.17 -6.91 -17.36
C ASN A 636 24.67 -7.20 -17.33
N THR A 637 25.14 -8.05 -16.41
CA THR A 637 26.56 -8.40 -16.30
C THR A 637 26.76 -9.75 -15.62
N VAL A 638 27.86 -10.42 -15.95
CA VAL A 638 28.33 -11.65 -15.29
C VAL A 638 29.13 -11.37 -14.01
N SER A 639 29.64 -10.15 -13.84
CA SER A 639 30.51 -9.77 -12.71
C SER A 639 29.81 -9.77 -11.35
N GLY A 640 28.48 -9.68 -11.34
CA GLY A 640 27.69 -9.53 -10.12
C GLY A 640 27.53 -8.08 -9.63
N ARG A 641 28.13 -7.10 -10.33
CA ARG A 641 27.88 -5.68 -10.06
C ARG A 641 26.47 -5.28 -10.45
N VAL A 642 25.91 -4.30 -9.73
CA VAL A 642 24.61 -3.72 -10.08
C VAL A 642 24.77 -2.72 -11.23
N ARG A 643 23.90 -2.86 -12.23
CA ARG A 643 23.76 -1.94 -13.38
C ARG A 643 22.30 -1.47 -13.44
N PRO A 644 22.01 -0.30 -14.05
CA PRO A 644 20.64 0.14 -14.30
C PRO A 644 19.81 -0.98 -14.94
N GLY A 645 18.59 -1.20 -14.45
CA GLY A 645 17.68 -2.25 -14.92
C GLY A 645 17.89 -3.64 -14.31
N GLN A 646 19.00 -3.91 -13.63
CA GLN A 646 19.25 -5.20 -12.98
C GLN A 646 18.35 -5.40 -11.77
N ARG A 647 17.61 -6.51 -11.74
CA ARG A 647 16.62 -6.81 -10.70
C ARG A 647 16.40 -8.30 -10.53
N THR A 648 15.89 -8.70 -9.36
CA THR A 648 15.36 -10.04 -9.07
C THR A 648 14.32 -9.97 -7.96
N ALA A 649 13.69 -11.09 -7.62
CA ALA A 649 12.80 -11.24 -6.47
C ALA A 649 13.16 -12.51 -5.68
N LEU A 650 12.74 -12.61 -4.41
CA LEU A 650 13.04 -13.79 -3.59
C LEU A 650 12.40 -15.06 -4.16
N LEU A 651 11.24 -14.94 -4.79
CA LEU A 651 10.57 -16.08 -5.43
C LEU A 651 11.39 -16.64 -6.60
N ASP A 652 12.05 -15.78 -7.37
CA ASP A 652 12.95 -16.20 -8.46
C ASP A 652 14.21 -16.89 -7.90
N ILE A 653 14.77 -16.35 -6.81
CA ILE A 653 15.90 -16.98 -6.09
C ILE A 653 15.50 -18.36 -5.58
N ALA A 654 14.30 -18.51 -5.00
CA ALA A 654 13.83 -19.81 -4.53
C ALA A 654 13.63 -20.82 -5.66
N ARG A 655 13.15 -20.38 -6.84
CA ARG A 655 13.09 -21.23 -8.04
C ARG A 655 14.48 -21.69 -8.47
N LEU A 656 15.47 -20.79 -8.46
CA LEU A 656 16.86 -21.12 -8.76
C LEU A 656 17.45 -22.14 -7.77
N VAL A 657 17.30 -21.92 -6.46
CA VAL A 657 17.81 -22.83 -5.44
C VAL A 657 17.09 -24.18 -5.49
N ARG A 658 15.77 -24.20 -5.71
CA ARG A 658 15.00 -25.44 -5.90
C ARG A 658 15.46 -26.20 -7.15
N HIS A 659 15.70 -25.50 -8.26
CA HIS A 659 16.27 -26.12 -9.47
C HIS A 659 17.64 -26.75 -9.17
N PHE A 660 18.51 -26.04 -8.45
CA PHE A 660 19.82 -26.56 -8.06
C PHE A 660 19.71 -27.79 -7.15
N TYR A 661 18.84 -27.75 -6.14
CA TYR A 661 18.57 -28.87 -5.24
C TYR A 661 18.06 -30.12 -5.98
N GLN A 662 17.12 -29.95 -6.91
CA GLN A 662 16.51 -31.05 -7.64
C GLN A 662 17.47 -31.67 -8.66
N ARG A 663 18.30 -30.86 -9.33
CA ARG A 663 19.17 -31.31 -10.42
C ARG A 663 20.58 -31.70 -9.96
N TYR A 664 21.08 -31.06 -8.90
CA TYR A 664 22.46 -31.22 -8.41
C TYR A 664 22.53 -31.45 -6.89
N PRO A 665 21.74 -32.38 -6.31
CA PRO A 665 21.67 -32.54 -4.85
C PRO A 665 23.03 -32.90 -4.20
N HIS A 666 23.89 -33.62 -4.92
CA HIS A 666 25.24 -34.00 -4.47
C HIS A 666 26.24 -32.83 -4.42
N LEU A 667 25.92 -31.69 -5.05
CA LEU A 667 26.75 -30.48 -5.05
C LEU A 667 26.23 -29.41 -4.07
N LEU A 668 25.09 -29.66 -3.42
CA LEU A 668 24.54 -28.78 -2.39
C LEU A 668 25.55 -28.43 -1.26
N PRO A 669 26.47 -29.33 -0.85
CA PRO A 669 27.51 -29.00 0.14
C PRO A 669 28.43 -27.83 -0.22
N TRP A 670 28.46 -27.36 -1.47
CA TRP A 670 29.19 -26.14 -1.84
C TRP A 670 28.72 -24.90 -1.07
N PHE A 671 27.45 -24.87 -0.63
CA PHE A 671 26.93 -23.79 0.21
C PHE A 671 27.31 -23.92 1.69
N CYS A 672 27.90 -25.05 2.10
CA CYS A 672 28.35 -25.32 3.47
C CYS A 672 29.78 -24.85 3.72
N GLU A 673 30.60 -24.69 2.67
CA GLU A 673 32.00 -24.26 2.84
C GLU A 673 32.08 -22.92 3.61
N GLN A 674 33.01 -22.87 4.58
CA GLN A 674 33.22 -21.73 5.48
C GLN A 674 34.45 -20.92 5.12
N GLU A 675 35.55 -21.63 4.85
CA GLU A 675 36.79 -21.02 4.47
C GLU A 675 37.50 -21.85 3.40
N ALA A 676 38.29 -21.17 2.57
CA ALA A 676 39.14 -21.79 1.58
C ALA A 676 40.47 -21.04 1.50
N VAL A 677 41.56 -21.81 1.32
CA VAL A 677 42.87 -21.28 0.99
C VAL A 677 42.93 -21.12 -0.53
N ILE A 678 43.07 -19.89 -1.02
CA ILE A 678 43.20 -19.59 -2.45
C ILE A 678 44.50 -18.80 -2.63
N GLY A 679 45.48 -19.41 -3.28
CA GLY A 679 46.85 -18.92 -3.27
C GLY A 679 47.41 -18.94 -1.84
N GLU A 680 47.92 -17.81 -1.35
CA GLU A 680 48.49 -17.67 0.00
C GLU A 680 47.51 -17.08 1.02
N ARG A 681 46.24 -16.84 0.63
CA ARG A 681 45.24 -16.17 1.46
C ARG A 681 44.11 -17.11 1.86
N ILE A 682 43.62 -16.93 3.10
CA ILE A 682 42.41 -17.59 3.61
C ILE A 682 41.22 -16.66 3.37
N TYR A 683 40.21 -17.15 2.66
CA TYR A 683 38.95 -16.45 2.44
C TYR A 683 37.87 -17.10 3.29
N ARG A 684 37.05 -16.28 3.98
CA ARG A 684 35.97 -16.74 4.85
C ARG A 684 34.62 -16.16 4.41
N LYS A 685 33.56 -16.96 4.56
CA LYS A 685 32.18 -16.51 4.34
C LYS A 685 31.82 -15.40 5.34
N THR A 686 31.04 -14.43 4.89
CA THR A 686 30.62 -13.28 5.71
C THR A 686 29.46 -13.57 6.66
N GLY A 687 28.65 -14.60 6.39
CA GLY A 687 27.51 -14.98 7.22
C GLY A 687 27.90 -15.94 8.33
N ASN A 688 27.29 -15.78 9.50
CA ASN A 688 27.65 -16.50 10.73
C ASN A 688 26.66 -17.62 11.09
N LEU A 689 25.65 -17.93 10.27
CA LEU A 689 24.65 -18.94 10.67
C LEU A 689 25.19 -20.36 10.58
N HIS A 690 26.09 -20.65 9.63
CA HIS A 690 26.67 -21.98 9.54
C HIS A 690 27.69 -22.28 10.64
N SER A 691 28.56 -21.31 10.97
CA SER A 691 29.67 -21.49 11.92
C SER A 691 29.25 -21.87 13.35
N ASN A 692 27.99 -21.64 13.73
CA ASN A 692 27.43 -22.05 15.03
C ASN A 692 26.28 -23.07 14.89
N GLY A 693 26.12 -23.68 13.72
CA GLY A 693 25.13 -24.74 13.49
C GLY A 693 23.68 -24.28 13.33
N SER A 694 23.40 -22.97 13.29
CA SER A 694 22.03 -22.44 13.08
C SER A 694 21.51 -22.73 11.66
N ALA A 695 22.41 -22.84 10.68
CA ALA A 695 22.09 -23.27 9.32
C ALA A 695 23.08 -24.33 8.84
N TRP A 696 22.62 -25.24 7.99
CA TRP A 696 23.45 -26.26 7.34
C TRP A 696 24.22 -25.69 6.14
N GLY A 697 23.63 -24.75 5.39
CA GLY A 697 24.30 -24.05 4.28
C GLY A 697 23.83 -22.60 4.17
N GLN A 698 24.65 -21.73 3.57
CA GLN A 698 24.33 -20.30 3.46
C GLN A 698 25.00 -19.66 2.24
N PHE A 699 24.32 -18.69 1.64
CA PHE A 699 24.89 -17.72 0.69
C PHE A 699 24.46 -16.30 1.07
N SER A 700 25.34 -15.33 0.91
CA SER A 700 25.07 -13.93 1.29
C SER A 700 25.73 -12.96 0.31
N ALA A 701 24.96 -11.99 -0.15
CA ALA A 701 25.32 -11.06 -1.21
C ALA A 701 24.90 -9.63 -0.84
N GLY A 702 25.68 -8.98 0.03
CA GLY A 702 25.38 -7.64 0.52
C GLY A 702 24.17 -7.65 1.46
N ASN A 703 23.03 -7.12 1.00
CA ASN A 703 21.81 -6.96 1.79
C ASN A 703 20.76 -8.05 1.55
N TRP A 704 21.10 -9.12 0.83
CA TRP A 704 20.23 -10.26 0.61
C TRP A 704 21.02 -11.58 0.66
N GLY A 705 20.32 -12.69 0.85
CA GLY A 705 20.92 -14.01 0.89
C GLY A 705 19.90 -15.10 1.18
N PHE A 706 20.40 -16.32 1.35
CA PHE A 706 19.60 -17.44 1.77
C PHE A 706 20.36 -18.36 2.73
N ALA A 707 19.61 -19.10 3.54
CA ALA A 707 20.10 -20.15 4.42
C ALA A 707 19.29 -21.44 4.20
N LEU A 708 19.98 -22.57 4.34
CA LEU A 708 19.45 -23.91 4.21
C LEU A 708 19.55 -24.62 5.55
N GLN A 709 18.50 -25.30 5.99
CA GLN A 709 18.54 -26.10 7.20
C GLN A 709 17.65 -27.34 7.12
N TRP A 710 18.15 -28.44 7.69
CA TRP A 710 17.40 -29.68 7.81
C TRP A 710 16.61 -29.69 9.12
N PHE A 711 15.31 -29.96 9.03
CA PHE A 711 14.44 -30.21 10.17
C PHE A 711 13.64 -31.49 9.91
N SER A 712 13.71 -32.46 10.82
CA SER A 712 12.96 -33.72 10.73
C SER A 712 13.09 -34.45 9.38
N GLY A 713 14.26 -34.37 8.74
CA GLY A 713 14.52 -35.00 7.43
C GLY A 713 14.09 -34.19 6.20
N GLU A 714 13.52 -33.00 6.38
CA GLU A 714 13.13 -32.09 5.30
C GLU A 714 14.07 -30.90 5.21
N LEU A 715 14.36 -30.45 3.99
CA LEU A 715 15.24 -29.31 3.73
C LEU A 715 14.45 -28.02 3.59
N TRP A 716 14.74 -27.05 4.43
CA TRP A 716 14.11 -25.73 4.43
C TRP A 716 15.05 -24.67 3.85
N LEU A 717 14.47 -23.77 3.06
CA LEU A 717 15.09 -22.60 2.47
C LEU A 717 14.49 -21.33 3.07
N ALA A 718 15.31 -20.57 3.80
CA ALA A 718 15.01 -19.20 4.17
C ALA A 718 15.70 -18.24 3.20
N CYS A 719 14.97 -17.29 2.63
CA CYS A 719 15.51 -16.21 1.82
C CYS A 719 15.09 -14.85 2.41
N ALA A 720 16.03 -13.90 2.43
CA ALA A 720 15.75 -12.55 2.87
C ALA A 720 16.47 -11.52 1.98
N ALA A 721 15.84 -10.35 1.80
CA ALA A 721 16.42 -9.21 1.09
C ALA A 721 16.04 -7.88 1.78
N GLY A 722 16.85 -6.85 1.57
CA GLY A 722 16.63 -5.51 2.15
C GLY A 722 17.21 -5.35 3.56
N ALA A 723 18.14 -6.22 3.97
CA ALA A 723 18.84 -6.09 5.25
C ALA A 723 19.68 -4.79 5.31
N ASN A 724 19.83 -4.22 6.50
CA ASN A 724 20.63 -2.99 6.68
C ASN A 724 22.14 -3.30 6.70
N ASP A 725 22.51 -4.49 7.17
CA ASP A 725 23.87 -4.99 7.29
C ASP A 725 23.87 -6.54 7.36
N ALA A 726 25.05 -7.14 7.46
CA ALA A 726 25.21 -8.60 7.49
C ALA A 726 24.59 -9.25 8.74
N PHE A 727 24.66 -8.60 9.91
CA PHE A 727 24.05 -9.13 11.14
C PHE A 727 22.52 -9.14 11.02
N HIS A 728 21.94 -8.08 10.45
CA HIS A 728 20.51 -8.04 10.15
C HIS A 728 20.11 -9.14 9.15
N LEU A 729 20.92 -9.41 8.12
CA LEU A 729 20.63 -10.51 7.19
C LEU A 729 20.61 -11.86 7.90
N ASP A 730 21.63 -12.15 8.72
CA ASP A 730 21.69 -13.38 9.52
C ASP A 730 20.49 -13.49 10.48
N TYR A 731 20.10 -12.38 11.13
CA TYR A 731 18.91 -12.33 11.98
C TYR A 731 17.63 -12.74 11.22
N LEU A 732 17.38 -12.16 10.03
CA LEU A 732 16.18 -12.45 9.24
C LEU A 732 16.14 -13.91 8.78
N LEU A 733 17.28 -14.45 8.36
CA LEU A 733 17.39 -15.84 7.93
C LEU A 733 17.19 -16.80 9.11
N ASP A 734 17.76 -16.51 10.28
CA ASP A 734 17.58 -17.29 11.51
C ASP A 734 16.12 -17.27 11.99
N GLU A 735 15.45 -16.12 11.88
CA GLU A 735 14.04 -15.94 12.25
C GLU A 735 13.11 -16.78 11.37
N LEU A 736 13.38 -16.83 10.06
CA LEU A 736 12.63 -17.67 9.14
C LEU A 736 12.86 -19.15 9.43
N LEU A 737 14.11 -19.57 9.64
CA LEU A 737 14.41 -20.98 9.97
C LEU A 737 13.81 -21.41 11.31
N ALA A 738 13.73 -20.50 12.30
CA ALA A 738 13.09 -20.78 13.58
C ALA A 738 11.59 -21.13 13.43
N GLN A 739 10.90 -20.60 12.42
CA GLN A 739 9.50 -20.94 12.13
C GLN A 739 9.31 -22.32 11.49
N ALA A 740 10.40 -22.92 10.97
CA ALA A 740 10.42 -24.29 10.48
C ALA A 740 10.71 -25.31 11.59
N ASP A 741 11.38 -24.88 12.67
CA ASP A 741 11.75 -25.72 13.81
C ASP A 741 10.56 -25.94 14.77
N THR A 742 9.79 -27.00 14.55
CA THR A 742 8.65 -27.35 15.42
C THR A 742 9.07 -27.88 16.78
N ALA A 743 10.33 -28.29 16.97
CA ALA A 743 10.81 -28.87 18.22
C ALA A 743 11.25 -27.80 19.25
N HIS A 744 11.65 -26.62 18.78
CA HIS A 744 12.19 -25.55 19.61
C HIS A 744 11.47 -24.21 19.40
N GLN A 745 10.13 -24.23 19.47
CA GLN A 745 9.38 -22.98 19.45
C GLN A 745 9.70 -22.15 20.70
N PRO A 746 10.15 -20.89 20.54
CA PRO A 746 10.40 -20.03 21.69
C PRO A 746 9.09 -19.78 22.43
N VAL A 747 9.11 -19.97 23.75
CA VAL A 747 7.98 -19.58 24.61
C VAL A 747 7.85 -18.07 24.54
N ALA A 748 6.66 -17.58 24.20
CA ALA A 748 6.39 -16.16 24.16
C ALA A 748 6.62 -15.55 25.56
N CYS A 749 7.62 -14.66 25.66
CA CYS A 749 7.88 -13.95 26.91
C CYS A 749 6.99 -12.70 26.96
N ALA A 750 6.22 -12.55 28.04
CA ALA A 750 5.46 -11.33 28.27
C ALA A 750 6.45 -10.17 28.50
N PRO A 751 6.25 -8.99 27.90
CA PRO A 751 7.06 -7.82 28.22
C PRO A 751 6.92 -7.48 29.71
N SER A 752 7.98 -6.95 30.30
CA SER A 752 7.89 -6.34 31.63
C SER A 752 6.99 -5.11 31.50
N VAL A 753 5.80 -5.15 32.11
CA VAL A 753 4.83 -4.05 32.08
C VAL A 753 4.80 -3.36 33.44
N ARG A 754 4.88 -2.04 33.43
CA ARG A 754 4.68 -1.20 34.60
C ARG A 754 3.60 -0.16 34.33
N GLN A 755 2.53 -0.23 35.12
CA GLN A 755 1.48 0.77 35.13
C GLN A 755 1.81 1.82 36.20
N ILE A 756 1.75 3.10 35.83
CA ILE A 756 1.82 4.23 36.76
C ILE A 756 0.45 4.90 36.75
N ASP A 757 -0.25 4.85 37.88
CA ASP A 757 -1.64 5.31 37.99
C ASP A 757 -1.77 6.84 37.96
N SER A 758 -0.69 7.55 38.27
CA SER A 758 -0.61 9.01 38.17
C SER A 758 -0.67 9.47 36.69
N PRO A 759 -1.32 10.60 36.38
CA PRO A 759 -1.35 11.15 35.02
C PRO A 759 0.04 11.61 34.54
N THR A 760 0.96 11.88 35.48
CA THR A 760 2.33 12.33 35.23
C THR A 760 3.33 11.41 35.93
N ALA A 761 4.51 11.23 35.36
CA ALA A 761 5.57 10.43 35.96
C ALA A 761 6.97 11.01 35.72
N THR A 762 7.89 10.71 36.64
CA THR A 762 9.33 10.94 36.51
C THR A 762 10.06 9.61 36.30
N LEU A 763 10.64 9.43 35.11
CA LEU A 763 11.47 8.29 34.79
C LEU A 763 12.95 8.70 34.85
N THR A 764 13.73 8.02 35.69
CA THR A 764 15.15 8.35 35.92
C THR A 764 16.05 7.29 35.28
N PHE A 765 17.05 7.73 34.53
CA PHE A 765 18.04 6.87 33.88
C PHE A 765 19.44 7.16 34.41
N LEU A 766 20.13 6.11 34.83
CA LEU A 766 21.51 6.15 35.29
C LEU A 766 22.44 5.59 34.23
N GLY A 767 23.59 6.23 34.10
CA GLY A 767 24.70 5.78 33.26
C GLY A 767 25.34 4.49 33.73
N ASP A 768 26.55 4.25 33.25
CA ASP A 768 27.27 2.99 33.47
C ASP A 768 27.41 2.73 34.99
N THR A 769 26.92 1.57 35.43
CA THR A 769 26.77 1.19 36.83
C THR A 769 27.43 -0.16 37.09
N TYR A 770 28.46 -0.17 37.93
CA TYR A 770 29.20 -1.34 38.39
C TYR A 770 29.89 -1.07 39.74
N PHE A 771 29.70 -1.96 40.72
CA PHE A 771 30.25 -1.81 42.08
C PHE A 771 31.76 -2.06 42.18
N GLY A 772 32.39 -2.62 41.14
CA GLY A 772 33.83 -2.63 40.98
C GLY A 772 34.54 -3.83 41.58
N GLU A 773 33.87 -4.94 41.84
CA GLU A 773 34.42 -6.15 42.49
C GLU A 773 35.71 -6.64 41.81
N TRP A 774 35.76 -6.62 40.47
CA TRP A 774 36.92 -7.00 39.68
C TRP A 774 38.10 -6.03 39.90
N TYR A 775 37.83 -4.72 39.96
CA TYR A 775 38.85 -3.71 40.26
C TYR A 775 39.31 -3.80 41.71
N THR A 776 38.37 -4.03 42.62
CA THR A 776 38.57 -4.20 44.05
C THR A 776 39.50 -5.37 44.34
N ALA A 777 39.26 -6.53 43.71
CA ALA A 777 40.15 -7.69 43.83
C ALA A 777 41.59 -7.37 43.41
N ARG A 778 41.77 -6.61 42.32
CA ARG A 778 43.10 -6.18 41.84
C ARG A 778 43.76 -5.13 42.76
N ARG A 779 42.99 -4.19 43.31
CA ARG A 779 43.48 -3.19 44.28
C ARG A 779 43.90 -3.87 45.59
N LYS A 780 43.09 -4.80 46.09
CA LYS A 780 43.39 -5.64 47.26
C LYS A 780 44.69 -6.41 47.10
N ALA A 781 44.89 -7.05 45.94
CA ALA A 781 46.12 -7.80 45.64
C ALA A 781 47.38 -6.91 45.63
N ARG A 782 47.22 -5.59 45.49
CA ARG A 782 48.31 -4.59 45.50
C ARG A 782 48.40 -3.82 46.82
N GLY A 783 47.59 -4.17 47.83
CA GLY A 783 47.55 -3.45 49.11
C GLY A 783 47.02 -2.02 49.01
N ILE A 784 46.21 -1.71 48.00
CA ILE A 784 45.62 -0.38 47.78
C ILE A 784 44.27 -0.30 48.51
N ASP A 785 44.07 0.78 49.27
CA ASP A 785 42.80 1.07 49.97
C ASP A 785 41.63 1.17 48.98
N ASP A 786 40.46 0.69 49.39
CA ASP A 786 39.32 0.46 48.50
C ASP A 786 37.98 0.69 49.21
N ALA A 787 37.12 1.51 48.59
CA ALA A 787 35.85 1.91 49.16
C ALA A 787 34.86 0.75 49.33
N LEU A 788 34.79 -0.19 48.39
CA LEU A 788 33.85 -1.32 48.46
C LEU A 788 34.19 -2.24 49.63
N GLN A 789 35.48 -2.48 49.88
CA GLN A 789 35.94 -3.26 51.03
C GLN A 789 35.68 -2.55 52.36
N ARG A 790 35.90 -1.23 52.41
CA ARG A 790 35.82 -0.46 53.65
C ARG A 790 34.39 -0.14 54.07
N TYR A 791 33.54 0.19 53.11
CA TYR A 791 32.22 0.76 53.37
C TYR A 791 31.06 -0.02 52.73
N GLY A 792 31.35 -1.05 51.93
CA GLY A 792 30.33 -1.87 51.28
C GLY A 792 29.70 -1.22 50.05
N TYR A 793 28.71 -1.91 49.49
CA TYR A 793 28.09 -1.58 48.19
C TYR A 793 27.31 -0.26 48.19
N ASP A 794 26.83 0.19 49.35
CA ASP A 794 25.98 1.39 49.46
C ASP A 794 26.77 2.70 49.36
N TYR A 795 28.06 2.66 49.66
CA TYR A 795 28.89 3.85 49.81
C TYR A 795 28.89 4.72 48.54
N SER A 796 28.98 4.10 47.37
CA SER A 796 29.08 4.81 46.10
C SER A 796 27.79 5.56 45.71
N PHE A 797 26.64 5.18 46.26
CA PHE A 797 25.38 5.88 45.99
C PHE A 797 25.10 7.04 46.95
N ALA A 798 25.76 7.09 48.12
CA ALA A 798 25.35 7.94 49.23
C ALA A 798 25.19 9.43 48.85
N ALA A 799 26.12 9.98 48.06
CA ALA A 799 26.08 11.41 47.69
C ALA A 799 25.14 11.73 46.51
N ILE A 800 24.70 10.74 45.74
CA ILE A 800 23.74 10.91 44.64
C ILE A 800 22.34 10.37 44.95
N ALA A 801 22.15 9.65 46.05
CA ALA A 801 20.85 9.11 46.47
C ALA A 801 19.73 10.18 46.49
N PRO A 802 19.96 11.43 46.93
CA PRO A 802 18.95 12.49 46.85
C PRO A 802 18.46 12.78 45.42
N LEU A 803 19.31 12.60 44.41
CA LEU A 803 18.95 12.77 43.00
C LEU A 803 18.06 11.63 42.48
N LEU A 804 18.00 10.50 43.18
CA LEU A 804 17.17 9.35 42.81
C LEU A 804 15.77 9.40 43.46
N HIS A 805 15.62 10.14 44.55
CA HIS A 805 14.35 10.32 45.24
C HIS A 805 13.28 10.94 44.32
N ASN A 806 12.00 10.67 44.61
CA ASN A 806 10.84 11.13 43.83
C ASN A 806 10.77 10.64 42.38
N SER A 807 11.53 9.60 42.03
CA SER A 807 11.40 8.92 40.74
C SER A 807 10.32 7.84 40.82
N ASP A 808 9.38 7.83 39.89
CA ASP A 808 8.40 6.74 39.77
C ASP A 808 9.07 5.46 39.27
N MET A 809 10.11 5.61 38.43
CA MET A 809 10.92 4.50 37.92
C MET A 809 12.38 4.93 37.81
N THR A 810 13.29 4.03 38.18
CA THR A 810 14.75 4.26 38.06
C THR A 810 15.38 3.08 37.36
N LEU A 811 16.05 3.34 36.25
CA LEU A 811 16.72 2.36 35.41
C LEU A 811 18.23 2.64 35.34
N ALA A 812 19.06 1.64 35.61
CA ALA A 812 20.52 1.77 35.51
C ALA A 812 21.10 0.93 34.36
N ASN A 813 22.09 1.46 33.61
CA ASN A 813 22.90 0.64 32.71
C ASN A 813 23.89 -0.20 33.54
N PHE A 814 23.59 -1.49 33.74
CA PHE A 814 24.34 -2.35 34.65
C PHE A 814 25.44 -3.15 33.90
N GLU A 815 26.69 -2.94 34.27
CA GLU A 815 27.86 -3.33 33.47
C GLU A 815 28.66 -4.50 34.05
N ALA A 816 27.97 -5.54 34.54
CA ALA A 816 28.62 -6.77 34.98
C ALA A 816 27.72 -7.99 34.80
N ALA A 817 28.34 -9.16 34.65
CA ALA A 817 27.67 -10.44 34.79
C ALA A 817 27.63 -10.83 36.27
N LEU A 818 26.43 -10.99 36.84
CA LEU A 818 26.23 -11.40 38.22
C LEU A 818 26.33 -12.92 38.32
N THR A 819 27.50 -13.42 38.74
CA THR A 819 27.73 -14.86 38.91
C THR A 819 28.99 -15.13 39.72
N THR A 820 28.99 -16.27 40.41
CA THR A 820 30.20 -16.88 40.99
C THR A 820 30.78 -17.99 40.09
N ASP A 821 30.02 -18.47 39.10
CA ASP A 821 30.48 -19.44 38.10
C ASP A 821 31.18 -18.72 36.94
N LEU A 822 32.49 -19.01 36.81
CA LEU A 822 33.36 -18.45 35.76
C LEU A 822 33.81 -19.52 34.75
N SER A 823 33.22 -20.71 34.78
CA SER A 823 33.61 -21.85 33.92
C SER A 823 33.53 -21.53 32.42
N ALA A 824 32.61 -20.66 32.03
CA ALA A 824 32.40 -20.21 30.65
C ALA A 824 32.82 -18.75 30.42
N SER A 825 33.73 -18.21 31.26
CA SER A 825 34.17 -16.83 31.12
C SER A 825 34.82 -16.53 29.77
N LEU A 826 34.59 -15.32 29.28
CA LEU A 826 35.22 -14.81 28.06
C LEU A 826 36.64 -14.27 28.29
N ALA A 827 37.23 -14.51 29.46
CA ALA A 827 38.60 -14.11 29.77
C ALA A 827 39.58 -14.66 28.72
N GLY A 828 40.49 -13.81 28.24
CA GLY A 828 41.43 -14.15 27.16
C GLY A 828 40.87 -13.97 25.74
N ARG A 829 39.55 -13.90 25.57
CA ARG A 829 38.87 -13.51 24.31
C ARG A 829 38.42 -12.05 24.33
N LYS A 830 38.05 -11.56 25.51
CA LYS A 830 37.71 -10.15 25.77
C LYS A 830 38.72 -9.52 26.74
N PRO A 831 39.12 -8.25 26.54
CA PRO A 831 40.12 -7.59 27.40
C PRO A 831 39.65 -7.39 28.85
N PHE A 832 38.34 -7.17 29.06
CA PHE A 832 37.76 -6.92 30.37
C PHE A 832 36.51 -7.79 30.55
N CYS A 833 36.55 -8.68 31.54
CA CYS A 833 35.41 -9.49 31.97
C CYS A 833 35.01 -9.07 33.38
N LEU A 834 33.94 -8.30 33.50
CA LEU A 834 33.44 -7.75 34.75
C LEU A 834 32.37 -8.67 35.33
N THR A 835 32.62 -9.12 36.55
CA THR A 835 31.68 -9.96 37.31
C THR A 835 31.39 -9.33 38.66
N GLY A 836 30.21 -9.64 39.20
CA GLY A 836 29.77 -9.14 40.51
C GLY A 836 29.01 -10.20 41.30
N ASP A 837 28.85 -9.96 42.60
CA ASP A 837 28.09 -10.85 43.47
C ASP A 837 26.59 -10.66 43.23
N PRO A 838 25.82 -11.73 42.90
CA PRO A 838 24.40 -11.60 42.60
C PRO A 838 23.58 -11.01 43.74
N ALA A 839 23.80 -11.48 44.96
CA ALA A 839 22.97 -11.09 46.11
C ALA A 839 23.28 -9.66 46.57
N ALA A 840 24.56 -9.33 46.71
CA ALA A 840 25.01 -8.03 47.18
C ALA A 840 24.69 -6.90 46.18
N SER A 841 24.94 -7.14 44.89
CA SER A 841 24.66 -6.15 43.84
C SER A 841 23.18 -5.80 43.78
N VAL A 842 22.32 -6.81 43.76
CA VAL A 842 20.87 -6.64 43.73
C VAL A 842 20.36 -5.94 44.99
N ALA A 843 20.84 -6.33 46.16
CA ALA A 843 20.44 -5.72 47.44
C ALA A 843 20.76 -4.21 47.46
N ALA A 844 21.96 -3.84 47.00
CA ALA A 844 22.39 -2.46 46.91
C ALA A 844 21.54 -1.64 45.93
N LEU A 845 21.26 -2.18 44.74
CA LEU A 845 20.39 -1.51 43.75
C LEU A 845 18.97 -1.30 44.29
N ARG A 846 18.37 -2.33 44.92
CA ARG A 846 17.02 -2.22 45.52
C ARG A 846 16.94 -1.16 46.60
N LYS A 847 17.97 -1.06 47.44
CA LYS A 847 18.02 -0.06 48.52
C LYS A 847 17.95 1.38 47.99
N GLN A 848 18.45 1.62 46.77
CA GLN A 848 18.42 2.92 46.11
C GLN A 848 17.15 3.15 45.25
N GLY A 849 16.18 2.24 45.30
CA GLY A 849 14.95 2.34 44.50
C GLY A 849 15.12 2.02 43.02
N ILE A 850 16.25 1.42 42.62
CA ILE A 850 16.47 0.96 41.24
C ILE A 850 15.63 -0.29 41.01
N ASN A 851 14.73 -0.20 40.03
CA ASN A 851 13.71 -1.21 39.75
C ASN A 851 13.74 -1.72 38.31
N ALA A 852 14.66 -1.20 37.50
CA ALA A 852 15.00 -1.75 36.19
C ALA A 852 16.50 -1.64 35.91
N VAL A 853 17.02 -2.53 35.06
CA VAL A 853 18.40 -2.48 34.56
C VAL A 853 18.45 -2.72 33.05
N ALA A 854 19.29 -1.93 32.38
CA ALA A 854 19.71 -2.16 31.01
C ALA A 854 20.94 -3.09 31.00
N LEU A 855 20.83 -4.19 30.28
CA LEU A 855 21.87 -5.20 30.07
C LEU A 855 22.33 -5.27 28.61
N GLY A 856 21.78 -4.43 27.74
CA GLY A 856 22.18 -4.30 26.34
C GLY A 856 23.50 -3.55 26.19
N ASN A 857 24.54 -4.01 26.87
CA ASN A 857 25.88 -3.44 26.89
C ASN A 857 26.94 -4.51 26.63
N ASN A 858 28.21 -4.11 26.69
CA ASN A 858 29.36 -4.96 26.40
C ASN A 858 29.74 -5.93 27.55
N HIS A 859 29.03 -5.98 28.68
CA HIS A 859 29.44 -6.75 29.87
C HIS A 859 28.49 -7.88 30.31
N ALA A 860 27.24 -7.93 29.83
CA ALA A 860 26.25 -8.93 30.26
C ALA A 860 26.62 -10.40 29.94
N MET A 861 27.53 -10.64 28.99
CA MET A 861 27.98 -11.98 28.57
C MET A 861 29.39 -12.34 29.05
N ASP A 862 29.99 -11.54 29.94
CA ASP A 862 31.41 -11.69 30.33
C ASP A 862 31.76 -13.03 31.00
N ALA A 863 30.77 -13.66 31.63
CA ALA A 863 30.86 -14.99 32.21
C ALA A 863 30.14 -16.07 31.37
N GLY A 864 29.91 -15.80 30.08
CA GLY A 864 29.24 -16.71 29.15
C GLY A 864 27.75 -16.92 29.47
N LEU A 865 27.17 -17.98 28.92
CA LEU A 865 25.75 -18.32 29.12
C LEU A 865 25.37 -18.58 30.58
N PRO A 866 26.16 -19.30 31.41
CA PRO A 866 25.86 -19.45 32.83
C PRO A 866 25.78 -18.11 33.55
N GLY A 867 26.71 -17.19 33.24
CA GLY A 867 26.71 -15.84 33.78
C GLY A 867 25.48 -15.02 33.38
N LEU A 868 25.09 -15.07 32.11
CA LEU A 868 23.87 -14.40 31.64
C LEU A 868 22.63 -14.94 32.37
N TYR A 869 22.49 -16.28 32.48
CA TYR A 869 21.34 -16.90 33.14
C TYR A 869 21.28 -16.58 34.63
N SER A 870 22.42 -16.60 35.31
CA SER A 870 22.54 -16.17 36.71
C SER A 870 22.13 -14.70 36.87
N THR A 871 22.59 -13.83 35.98
CA THR A 871 22.27 -12.39 35.99
C THR A 871 20.76 -12.15 35.83
N LEU A 872 20.15 -12.74 34.79
CA LEU A 872 18.72 -12.61 34.54
C LEU A 872 17.88 -13.17 35.71
N THR A 873 18.33 -14.27 36.31
CA THR A 873 17.64 -14.88 37.46
C THR A 873 17.72 -14.00 38.70
N ALA A 874 18.91 -13.50 39.04
CA ALA A 874 19.12 -12.65 40.21
C ALA A 874 18.24 -11.39 40.18
N PHE A 875 18.16 -10.71 39.04
CA PHE A 875 17.29 -9.53 38.90
C PHE A 875 15.80 -9.90 38.96
N ARG A 876 15.40 -10.98 38.29
CA ARG A 876 14.00 -11.45 38.29
C ARG A 876 13.51 -11.80 39.70
N GLU A 877 14.28 -12.57 40.46
CA GLU A 877 13.95 -12.95 41.84
C GLU A 877 13.87 -11.75 42.78
N ALA A 878 14.57 -10.68 42.43
CA ALA A 878 14.58 -9.44 43.17
C ALA A 878 13.47 -8.45 42.78
N GLY A 879 12.70 -8.75 41.74
CA GLY A 879 11.69 -7.84 41.19
C GLY A 879 12.28 -6.64 40.44
N ILE A 880 13.52 -6.74 39.96
CA ILE A 880 14.16 -5.74 39.09
C ILE A 880 13.94 -6.17 37.63
N ALA A 881 13.32 -5.31 36.82
CA ALA A 881 13.09 -5.59 35.41
C ALA A 881 14.39 -5.53 34.60
N CYS A 882 14.60 -6.46 33.67
CA CYS A 882 15.73 -6.44 32.74
C CYS A 882 15.29 -6.05 31.33
N VAL A 883 16.12 -5.28 30.63
CA VAL A 883 15.98 -5.00 29.19
C VAL A 883 17.32 -5.12 28.49
N GLY A 884 17.33 -5.61 27.24
CA GLY A 884 18.54 -5.62 26.39
C GLY A 884 19.37 -6.89 26.43
N ALA A 885 18.98 -7.92 27.18
CA ALA A 885 19.61 -9.25 27.15
C ALA A 885 18.60 -10.37 27.46
N GLY A 886 18.84 -11.57 26.95
CA GLY A 886 17.90 -12.67 27.08
C GLY A 886 18.39 -14.01 26.55
N ILE A 887 17.61 -15.06 26.78
CA ILE A 887 17.90 -16.44 26.35
C ILE A 887 17.67 -16.66 24.84
N ASN A 888 17.10 -15.65 24.17
CA ASN A 888 16.94 -15.56 22.72
C ASN A 888 16.70 -14.08 22.33
N ALA A 889 16.65 -13.79 21.03
CA ALA A 889 16.39 -12.43 20.53
C ALA A 889 15.04 -11.87 21.00
N GLN A 890 13.98 -12.69 21.05
CA GLN A 890 12.65 -12.23 21.47
C GLN A 890 12.69 -11.63 22.88
N GLN A 891 13.37 -12.29 23.82
CA GLN A 891 13.53 -11.76 25.18
C GLN A 891 14.51 -10.58 25.21
N ALA A 892 15.66 -10.68 24.54
CA ALA A 892 16.69 -9.64 24.59
C ALA A 892 16.19 -8.29 24.03
N GLN A 893 15.33 -8.34 23.01
CA GLN A 893 14.80 -7.16 22.32
C GLN A 893 13.46 -6.69 22.92
N ALA A 894 12.85 -7.46 23.83
CA ALA A 894 11.60 -7.06 24.48
C ALA A 894 11.78 -5.73 25.22
N PRO A 895 10.91 -4.73 25.00
CA PRO A 895 10.99 -3.47 25.71
C PRO A 895 10.48 -3.62 27.14
N LEU A 896 10.97 -2.74 28.00
CA LEU A 896 10.25 -2.38 29.22
C LEU A 896 9.11 -1.44 28.83
N VAL A 897 7.88 -1.84 29.13
CA VAL A 897 6.67 -1.10 28.79
C VAL A 897 6.21 -0.33 30.01
N VAL A 898 6.16 1.00 29.90
CA VAL A 898 5.69 1.90 30.95
C VAL A 898 4.45 2.61 30.45
N THR A 899 3.35 2.53 31.19
CA THR A 899 2.13 3.26 30.88
C THR A 899 1.92 4.36 31.92
N VAL A 900 1.74 5.59 31.46
CA VAL A 900 1.47 6.77 32.29
C VAL A 900 0.18 7.41 31.77
N GLY A 901 -0.86 7.43 32.59
CA GLY A 901 -2.20 7.80 32.13
C GLY A 901 -2.65 6.93 30.94
N LYS A 902 -2.91 7.57 29.79
CA LYS A 902 -3.32 6.91 28.53
C LYS A 902 -2.16 6.63 27.57
N ARG A 903 -0.93 6.99 27.91
CA ARG A 903 0.23 6.89 27.02
C ARG A 903 1.13 5.74 27.39
N THR A 904 1.70 5.13 26.36
CA THR A 904 2.63 4.00 26.50
C THR A 904 4.01 4.40 25.99
N TYR A 905 5.02 4.17 26.82
CA TYR A 905 6.43 4.34 26.54
C TYR A 905 7.07 2.96 26.47
N LYS A 906 7.84 2.69 25.41
CA LYS A 906 8.58 1.43 25.25
C LYS A 906 10.07 1.72 25.27
N ILE A 907 10.74 1.22 26.31
CA ILE A 907 12.18 1.44 26.54
C ILE A 907 12.93 0.19 26.09
N PHE A 908 13.84 0.37 25.14
CA PHE A 908 14.73 -0.66 24.60
C PHE A 908 16.15 -0.42 25.09
N SER A 909 16.96 -1.47 25.17
CA SER A 909 18.40 -1.36 25.43
C SER A 909 19.16 -2.26 24.46
N ALA A 910 20.25 -1.76 23.89
CA ALA A 910 21.05 -2.54 22.95
C ALA A 910 22.48 -2.04 22.80
N TYR A 911 23.36 -2.98 22.44
CA TYR A 911 24.77 -2.77 22.23
C TYR A 911 25.08 -2.62 20.73
N TRP A 912 25.93 -1.67 20.35
CA TRP A 912 26.34 -1.56 18.94
C TRP A 912 27.08 -2.82 18.45
N TYR A 913 26.95 -3.15 17.17
CA TYR A 913 27.61 -4.33 16.60
C TYR A 913 29.14 -4.20 16.61
N ARG A 914 29.86 -5.24 17.04
CA ARG A 914 31.31 -5.38 16.86
C ARG A 914 31.61 -6.76 16.32
N ARG A 915 32.34 -6.81 15.21
CA ARG A 915 32.64 -8.05 14.48
C ARG A 915 33.27 -9.13 15.37
N TYR A 916 34.33 -8.80 16.12
CA TYR A 916 35.00 -9.77 16.99
C TYR A 916 34.08 -10.26 18.15
N MET A 917 33.16 -9.43 18.64
CA MET A 917 32.19 -9.88 19.66
C MET A 917 31.22 -10.92 19.10
N GLU A 918 30.81 -10.78 17.84
CA GLU A 918 29.97 -11.77 17.18
C GLU A 918 30.76 -13.05 16.85
N GLU A 919 31.87 -12.91 16.14
CA GLU A 919 32.66 -14.03 15.60
C GLU A 919 33.40 -14.79 16.70
N GLU A 920 33.99 -14.09 17.66
CA GLU A 920 34.82 -14.68 18.71
C GLU A 920 34.14 -14.77 20.06
N CYS A 921 32.94 -14.25 20.28
CA CYS A 921 32.27 -14.35 21.60
C CYS A 921 30.81 -14.81 21.53
N ALA A 922 30.22 -14.92 20.32
CA ALA A 922 28.79 -15.20 20.14
C ALA A 922 27.89 -14.29 21.00
N PHE A 923 28.25 -13.01 21.09
CA PHE A 923 27.79 -12.09 22.12
C PHE A 923 26.33 -11.62 21.96
N TYR A 924 25.87 -11.48 20.70
CA TYR A 924 24.56 -10.91 20.41
C TYR A 924 23.45 -11.97 20.36
N ALA A 925 22.27 -11.62 20.84
CA ALA A 925 21.09 -12.46 20.74
C ALA A 925 20.60 -12.57 19.28
N ARG A 926 20.11 -13.75 18.92
CA ARG A 926 19.44 -14.06 17.65
C ARG A 926 18.20 -14.92 17.92
N PRO A 927 17.28 -15.12 16.96
CA PRO A 927 16.05 -15.87 17.17
C PRO A 927 16.23 -17.20 17.91
N ARG A 928 17.31 -17.95 17.62
CA ARG A 928 17.64 -19.22 18.31
C ARG A 928 18.90 -19.17 19.18
N ARG A 929 19.38 -17.98 19.55
CA ARG A 929 20.62 -17.81 20.37
C ARG A 929 20.45 -16.76 21.46
N ALA A 930 20.81 -17.11 22.69
CA ALA A 930 20.91 -16.19 23.82
C ALA A 930 22.00 -15.12 23.61
N GLY A 931 21.85 -13.98 24.29
CA GLY A 931 22.84 -12.90 24.25
C GLY A 931 22.23 -11.53 24.51
N VAL A 932 22.94 -10.48 24.07
CA VAL A 932 22.47 -9.09 24.19
C VAL A 932 21.78 -8.61 22.92
N ALA A 933 20.83 -7.70 23.06
CA ALA A 933 20.24 -7.01 21.91
C ALA A 933 21.31 -6.17 21.18
N CYS A 934 21.23 -6.17 19.85
CA CYS A 934 22.14 -5.45 18.98
C CYS A 934 21.45 -4.19 18.44
N ILE A 935 22.19 -3.10 18.22
CA ILE A 935 21.73 -1.94 17.43
C ILE A 935 21.76 -2.29 15.93
N SER A 936 21.08 -3.38 15.58
CA SER A 936 20.83 -3.93 14.25
C SER A 936 19.84 -5.10 14.39
N GLY A 937 19.50 -5.78 13.31
CA GLY A 937 18.64 -6.96 13.34
C GLY A 937 17.27 -6.67 13.93
N GLY A 938 16.82 -7.56 14.82
CA GLY A 938 15.46 -7.55 15.36
C GLY A 938 15.05 -6.27 16.10
N LEU A 939 15.96 -5.54 16.75
CA LEU A 939 15.62 -4.25 17.36
C LEU A 939 15.07 -3.27 16.30
N ILE A 940 15.74 -3.20 15.14
CA ILE A 940 15.33 -2.30 14.07
C ILE A 940 13.97 -2.71 13.48
N GLU A 941 13.74 -4.02 13.30
CA GLU A 941 12.45 -4.52 12.82
C GLU A 941 11.34 -4.26 13.84
N GLN A 942 11.64 -4.36 15.14
CA GLN A 942 10.69 -4.10 16.21
C GLN A 942 10.31 -2.62 16.31
N LEU A 943 11.28 -1.69 16.27
CA LEU A 943 11.00 -0.25 16.28
C LEU A 943 10.07 0.14 15.11
N ARG A 944 10.36 -0.37 13.91
CA ARG A 944 9.53 -0.14 12.71
C ARG A 944 8.11 -0.68 12.89
N LYS A 945 7.98 -1.90 13.43
CA LYS A 945 6.69 -2.54 13.69
C LYS A 945 5.86 -1.75 14.69
N GLU A 946 6.47 -1.28 15.78
CA GLU A 946 5.80 -0.49 16.81
C GLU A 946 5.34 0.87 16.27
N LYS A 947 6.21 1.56 15.52
CA LYS A 947 5.89 2.88 14.95
C LYS A 947 4.82 2.82 13.85
N ALA A 948 4.71 1.68 13.15
CA ALA A 948 3.67 1.44 12.14
C ALA A 948 2.33 0.99 12.72
N SER A 949 2.21 0.79 14.05
CA SER A 949 0.96 0.35 14.68
C SER A 949 -0.12 1.45 14.68
N ALA A 950 -1.39 1.06 14.84
CA ALA A 950 -2.51 2.01 14.87
C ALA A 950 -2.45 3.01 16.04
N HIS A 951 -1.79 2.62 17.14
CA HIS A 951 -1.59 3.43 18.34
C HIS A 951 -0.11 3.35 18.73
N PRO A 952 0.77 4.11 18.05
CA PRO A 952 2.21 3.99 18.26
C PRO A 952 2.59 4.46 19.66
N ALA A 953 3.38 3.63 20.35
CA ALA A 953 4.01 4.00 21.60
C ALA A 953 5.15 5.00 21.36
N THR A 954 5.53 5.73 22.41
CA THR A 954 6.73 6.57 22.41
C THR A 954 7.95 5.69 22.67
N LEU A 955 8.90 5.66 21.74
CA LEU A 955 10.00 4.70 21.72
C LEU A 955 11.28 5.34 22.26
N ILE A 956 11.84 4.76 23.32
CA ILE A 956 13.09 5.22 23.96
C ILE A 956 14.14 4.12 23.78
N VAL A 957 15.34 4.47 23.30
CA VAL A 957 16.44 3.51 23.08
C VAL A 957 17.65 3.88 23.93
N LEU A 958 18.04 2.98 24.82
CA LEU A 958 19.27 3.04 25.61
C LEU A 958 20.40 2.36 24.82
N ALA A 959 21.24 3.18 24.19
CA ALA A 959 22.24 2.72 23.24
C ALA A 959 23.63 2.68 23.87
N HIS A 960 24.13 1.48 24.18
CA HIS A 960 25.51 1.34 24.64
C HIS A 960 26.46 1.30 23.43
N TRP A 961 27.32 2.31 23.29
CA TRP A 961 28.16 2.52 22.10
C TRP A 961 29.34 3.45 22.36
N GLY A 962 30.09 3.78 21.32
CA GLY A 962 31.18 4.75 21.41
C GLY A 962 32.48 4.12 21.92
N LEU A 963 33.47 4.97 22.18
CA LEU A 963 34.81 4.57 22.59
C LEU A 963 35.15 5.22 23.92
N ASP A 964 35.79 4.47 24.81
CA ASP A 964 36.15 4.91 26.16
C ASP A 964 36.91 6.25 26.12
N TYR A 965 36.36 7.23 26.86
CA TYR A 965 36.89 8.58 27.01
C TYR A 965 37.13 9.28 25.66
N ARG A 966 36.14 9.24 24.77
CA ARG A 966 36.14 9.99 23.52
C ARG A 966 34.78 10.64 23.27
N TRP A 967 34.82 11.83 22.67
CA TRP A 967 33.65 12.50 22.12
C TRP A 967 33.01 11.70 20.97
N THR A 968 31.79 12.08 20.63
CA THR A 968 30.91 11.37 19.70
C THR A 968 31.57 11.11 18.34
N THR A 969 31.56 9.84 17.94
CA THR A 969 32.11 9.38 16.67
C THR A 969 31.10 9.47 15.52
N ALA A 970 31.60 9.52 14.27
CA ALA A 970 30.74 9.44 13.08
C ALA A 970 29.86 8.17 13.07
N ARG A 971 30.38 7.06 13.61
CA ARG A 971 29.65 5.80 13.73
C ARG A 971 28.44 5.92 14.66
N GLN A 972 28.58 6.60 15.80
CA GLN A 972 27.45 6.86 16.70
C GLN A 972 26.38 7.71 16.01
N ARG A 973 26.77 8.75 15.25
CA ARG A 973 25.81 9.56 14.48
C ARG A 973 25.05 8.73 13.43
N THR A 974 25.74 7.86 12.70
CA THR A 974 25.11 6.94 11.74
C THR A 974 24.13 5.99 12.40
N LEU A 975 24.49 5.40 13.56
CA LEU A 975 23.60 4.50 14.30
C LEU A 975 22.40 5.24 14.91
N ALA A 976 22.60 6.46 15.42
CA ALA A 976 21.53 7.30 15.90
C ALA A 976 20.53 7.63 14.79
N LYS A 977 21.03 7.95 13.59
CA LYS A 977 20.18 8.11 12.40
C LYS A 977 19.41 6.83 12.06
N GLN A 978 20.07 5.67 12.09
CA GLN A 978 19.41 4.39 11.81
C GLN A 978 18.27 4.07 12.79
N LEU A 979 18.46 4.37 14.09
CA LEU A 979 17.43 4.22 15.12
C LEU A 979 16.30 5.23 14.93
N SER A 980 16.64 6.48 14.57
CA SER A 980 15.67 7.52 14.24
C SER A 980 14.79 7.13 13.05
N ASP A 981 15.41 6.70 11.94
CA ASP A 981 14.73 6.22 10.73
C ASP A 981 13.86 4.98 11.02
N ALA A 982 14.17 4.22 12.07
CA ALA A 982 13.38 3.07 12.52
C ALA A 982 12.19 3.44 13.42
N GLY A 983 12.12 4.68 13.91
CA GLY A 983 10.99 5.22 14.68
C GLY A 983 11.29 5.57 16.14
N ALA A 984 12.55 5.54 16.59
CA ALA A 984 12.91 5.97 17.94
C ALA A 984 12.56 7.46 18.17
N ASP A 985 11.99 7.82 19.32
CA ASP A 985 11.64 9.20 19.67
C ASP A 985 12.74 9.84 20.56
N LEU A 986 13.37 9.04 21.43
CA LEU A 986 14.49 9.45 22.29
C LEU A 986 15.58 8.38 22.29
N ILE A 987 16.84 8.80 22.14
CA ILE A 987 18.01 7.93 22.21
C ILE A 987 18.94 8.45 23.31
N ILE A 988 19.24 7.60 24.30
CA ILE A 988 20.14 7.89 25.41
C ILE A 988 21.34 6.95 25.31
N GLY A 989 22.51 7.52 25.02
CA GLY A 989 23.75 6.77 24.84
C GLY A 989 24.52 6.58 26.14
N SER A 990 25.30 5.50 26.24
CA SER A 990 26.31 5.27 27.29
C SER A 990 27.49 4.46 26.73
N GLY A 991 28.53 4.19 27.54
CA GLY A 991 29.73 3.43 27.12
C GLY A 991 31.03 4.21 26.97
N PRO A 992 31.06 5.51 26.58
CA PRO A 992 32.29 6.29 26.61
C PRO A 992 32.82 6.61 28.01
N HIS A 993 32.11 6.26 29.09
CA HIS A 993 32.42 6.56 30.48
C HIS A 993 32.52 8.06 30.85
N MET A 994 32.09 8.96 29.96
CA MET A 994 32.03 10.42 30.18
C MET A 994 30.76 11.03 29.60
N ALA A 995 30.33 12.17 30.14
CA ALA A 995 29.22 12.97 29.61
C ALA A 995 29.51 13.42 28.17
N GLY A 996 28.53 13.25 27.29
CA GLY A 996 28.58 13.60 25.87
C GLY A 996 27.57 14.68 25.49
N GLU A 997 27.70 15.23 24.29
CA GLU A 997 26.76 16.22 23.79
C GLU A 997 25.38 15.63 23.43
N ALA A 998 24.38 16.49 23.31
CA ALA A 998 23.06 16.14 22.82
C ALA A 998 22.70 16.92 21.55
N ALA A 999 21.96 16.29 20.63
CA ALA A 999 21.54 16.88 19.37
C ALA A 999 20.17 16.35 18.92
N GLN A 1000 19.47 17.16 18.13
CA GLN A 1000 18.29 16.72 17.40
C GLN A 1000 18.73 15.98 16.12
N GLN A 1001 18.33 14.73 15.97
CA GLN A 1001 18.56 13.91 14.78
C GLN A 1001 17.20 13.59 14.13
N ASP A 1002 16.89 14.26 13.03
CA ASP A 1002 15.59 14.14 12.35
C ASP A 1002 14.43 14.35 13.37
N GLN A 1003 13.62 13.33 13.65
CA GLN A 1003 12.52 13.41 14.63
C GLN A 1003 12.92 13.00 16.06
N SER A 1004 14.14 12.51 16.27
CA SER A 1004 14.60 11.99 17.55
C SER A 1004 15.50 12.98 18.29
N LEU A 1005 15.32 13.08 19.61
CA LEU A 1005 16.35 13.66 20.47
C LEU A 1005 17.42 12.61 20.77
N VAL A 1006 18.69 12.97 20.67
CA VAL A 1006 19.82 12.07 20.95
C VAL A 1006 20.73 12.69 22.00
N ILE A 1007 20.94 11.99 23.11
CA ILE A 1007 22.02 12.27 24.07
C ILE A 1007 23.10 11.22 23.80
N TYR A 1008 24.27 11.62 23.28
CA TYR A 1008 25.24 10.64 22.78
C TYR A 1008 25.96 9.86 23.88
N SER A 1009 26.09 10.44 25.08
CA SER A 1009 26.62 9.74 26.25
C SER A 1009 26.15 10.38 27.55
N ILE A 1010 25.65 9.57 28.49
CA ILE A 1010 25.39 9.97 29.87
C ILE A 1010 26.53 9.60 30.83
N GLY A 1011 27.58 8.94 30.34
CA GLY A 1011 28.77 8.60 31.11
C GLY A 1011 28.50 7.63 32.28
N ASN A 1012 29.38 7.67 33.28
CA ASN A 1012 29.27 6.84 34.47
C ASN A 1012 28.24 7.40 35.45
N ALA A 1013 27.51 6.49 36.12
CA ALA A 1013 26.84 6.79 37.39
C ALA A 1013 27.72 6.27 38.54
N VAL A 1014 27.40 5.09 39.08
CA VAL A 1014 28.25 4.39 40.07
C VAL A 1014 29.11 3.38 39.33
N PHE A 1015 30.33 3.74 38.92
CA PHE A 1015 31.22 2.82 38.20
C PHE A 1015 32.59 2.78 38.87
N ASN A 1016 32.88 1.77 39.68
CA ASN A 1016 34.00 1.79 40.63
C ASN A 1016 35.37 1.41 40.04
N SER A 1017 35.65 1.87 38.82
CA SER A 1017 37.00 1.89 38.24
C SER A 1017 37.79 3.11 38.72
N ASN A 1018 39.09 3.19 38.43
CA ASN A 1018 39.87 4.40 38.76
C ASN A 1018 39.60 5.58 37.82
N GLY A 1019 38.99 5.34 36.65
CA GLY A 1019 38.89 6.31 35.56
C GLY A 1019 40.23 6.57 34.84
N GLU A 1020 40.15 6.98 33.57
CA GLU A 1020 41.30 7.42 32.75
C GLU A 1020 41.18 8.91 32.33
N TYR A 1021 40.32 9.68 33.00
CA TYR A 1021 39.98 11.06 32.62
C TYR A 1021 41.22 11.96 32.51
N GLN A 1022 42.06 12.01 33.54
CA GLN A 1022 43.26 12.85 33.58
C GLN A 1022 44.32 12.40 32.56
N GLU A 1023 44.51 11.08 32.44
CA GLU A 1023 45.47 10.46 31.53
C GLU A 1023 45.13 10.75 30.06
N ARG A 1024 43.85 10.94 29.75
CA ARG A 1024 43.34 11.22 28.41
C ARG A 1024 42.94 12.68 28.19
N GLY A 1025 43.08 13.54 29.20
CA GLY A 1025 42.68 14.95 29.14
C GLY A 1025 41.17 15.16 28.93
N MET A 1026 40.33 14.24 29.39
CA MET A 1026 38.88 14.24 29.17
C MET A 1026 38.11 14.64 30.43
N PRO A 1027 36.92 15.25 30.29
CA PRO A 1027 36.12 15.69 31.44
C PRO A 1027 35.57 14.50 32.26
N ALA A 1028 35.64 14.61 33.58
CA ALA A 1028 35.22 13.59 34.53
C ALA A 1028 33.80 13.80 35.05
N TYR A 1029 32.85 13.90 34.12
CA TYR A 1029 31.44 14.12 34.42
C TYR A 1029 30.58 12.97 33.87
N GLY A 1030 29.44 12.74 34.52
CA GLY A 1030 28.34 11.92 34.04
C GLY A 1030 27.01 12.66 34.20
N PHE A 1031 25.92 12.08 33.71
CA PHE A 1031 24.56 12.59 33.85
C PHE A 1031 23.65 11.55 34.50
N ILE A 1032 22.84 12.01 35.45
CA ILE A 1032 21.57 11.37 35.80
C ILE A 1032 20.49 12.05 34.97
N VAL A 1033 19.73 11.27 34.19
CA VAL A 1033 18.69 11.82 33.32
C VAL A 1033 17.34 11.66 33.99
N ARG A 1034 16.57 12.74 34.16
CA ARG A 1034 15.15 12.69 34.55
C ARG A 1034 14.28 13.04 33.36
N LEU A 1035 13.29 12.19 33.10
CA LEU A 1035 12.30 12.37 32.05
C LEU A 1035 10.93 12.58 32.70
N LEU A 1036 10.42 13.81 32.62
CA LEU A 1036 9.12 14.20 33.15
C LEU A 1036 8.09 14.05 32.03
N VAL A 1037 7.22 13.05 32.15
CA VAL A 1037 6.28 12.63 31.11
C VAL A 1037 4.83 12.72 31.58
N GLY A 1038 3.90 12.69 30.62
CA GLY A 1038 2.47 12.75 30.89
C GLY A 1038 1.98 14.14 31.32
N THR A 1039 2.83 15.17 31.24
CA THR A 1039 2.46 16.57 31.47
C THR A 1039 2.11 17.27 30.15
N ARG A 1040 1.42 18.41 30.19
CA ARG A 1040 1.22 19.25 28.98
C ARG A 1040 2.52 19.78 28.37
N GLN A 1041 3.57 19.91 29.18
CA GLN A 1041 4.90 20.33 28.75
C GLN A 1041 5.91 19.29 29.23
N PRO A 1042 6.05 18.17 28.50
CA PRO A 1042 7.01 17.14 28.87
C PRO A 1042 8.43 17.70 28.80
N GLN A 1043 9.30 17.25 29.71
CA GLN A 1043 10.66 17.79 29.84
C GLN A 1043 11.67 16.67 30.07
N ILE A 1044 12.89 16.91 29.59
CA ILE A 1044 14.07 16.12 29.94
C ILE A 1044 15.05 17.00 30.71
N GLN A 1045 15.64 16.43 31.77
CA GLN A 1045 16.62 17.08 32.62
C GLN A 1045 17.90 16.24 32.67
N LEU A 1046 19.05 16.86 32.47
CA LEU A 1046 20.37 16.26 32.70
C LEU A 1046 20.94 16.84 33.99
N LEU A 1047 21.13 15.97 34.98
CA LEU A 1047 21.70 16.30 36.29
C LEU A 1047 23.18 15.87 36.28
N PRO A 1048 24.13 16.80 36.09
CA PRO A 1048 25.54 16.49 36.08
C PRO A 1048 26.07 16.02 37.43
N ILE A 1049 26.87 14.96 37.40
CA ILE A 1049 27.60 14.43 38.54
C ILE A 1049 29.10 14.37 38.23
N PHE A 1050 29.92 14.59 39.25
CA PHE A 1050 31.37 14.46 39.18
C PHE A 1050 31.78 13.01 39.46
N THR A 1051 32.54 12.41 38.53
CA THR A 1051 32.81 10.96 38.49
C THR A 1051 34.30 10.61 38.53
N ASP A 1052 35.20 11.56 38.85
CA ASP A 1052 36.62 11.27 39.07
C ASP A 1052 36.81 10.49 40.38
N ASN A 1053 36.76 9.17 40.28
CA ASN A 1053 36.79 8.27 41.43
C ASN A 1053 38.08 8.35 42.26
N LYS A 1054 39.21 8.79 41.69
CA LYS A 1054 40.45 9.04 42.46
C LYS A 1054 40.29 10.23 43.40
N LYS A 1055 39.41 11.19 43.08
CA LYS A 1055 39.13 12.37 43.91
C LYS A 1055 37.93 12.18 44.83
N THR A 1056 36.92 11.44 44.40
CA THR A 1056 35.71 11.20 45.19
C THR A 1056 35.79 9.95 46.06
N PHE A 1057 36.90 9.21 45.98
CA PHE A 1057 37.06 7.91 46.62
C PHE A 1057 35.93 6.94 46.22
N TRP A 1058 35.55 6.91 44.92
CA TRP A 1058 34.46 6.10 44.37
C TRP A 1058 33.06 6.42 44.91
N GLN A 1059 32.81 7.67 45.32
CA GLN A 1059 31.50 8.20 45.67
C GLN A 1059 31.13 9.37 44.75
N PRO A 1060 30.58 9.12 43.55
CA PRO A 1060 30.11 10.18 42.67
C PRO A 1060 29.17 11.15 43.43
N ARG A 1061 29.22 12.43 43.07
CA ARG A 1061 28.45 13.49 43.73
C ARG A 1061 27.93 14.51 42.72
N PRO A 1062 26.88 15.30 43.04
CA PRO A 1062 26.50 16.45 42.24
C PRO A 1062 27.70 17.39 42.00
N VAL A 1063 27.75 18.00 40.82
CA VAL A 1063 28.74 19.03 40.50
C VAL A 1063 28.45 20.31 41.28
N ASN A 1064 29.50 21.09 41.58
CA ASN A 1064 29.33 22.48 42.01
C ASN A 1064 29.23 23.43 40.81
N GLU A 1065 28.94 24.72 41.05
CA GLU A 1065 28.74 25.71 39.98
C GLU A 1065 29.97 25.90 39.05
N VAL A 1066 31.19 25.77 39.58
CA VAL A 1066 32.44 25.90 38.81
C VAL A 1066 32.61 24.70 37.87
N GLU A 1067 32.41 23.50 38.42
CA GLU A 1067 32.40 22.24 37.67
C GLU A 1067 31.29 22.25 36.60
N PHE A 1068 30.10 22.77 36.93
CA PHE A 1068 28.98 22.90 36.00
C PHE A 1068 29.32 23.83 34.84
N SER A 1069 29.84 25.03 35.13
CA SER A 1069 30.28 26.00 34.10
C SER A 1069 31.35 25.42 33.18
N THR A 1070 32.28 24.64 33.73
CA THR A 1070 33.32 23.92 32.97
C THR A 1070 32.71 22.88 32.03
N LEU A 1071 31.75 22.08 32.53
CA LEU A 1071 31.03 21.11 31.71
C LEU A 1071 30.26 21.79 30.56
N ILE A 1072 29.52 22.87 30.85
CA ILE A 1072 28.79 23.62 29.81
C ILE A 1072 29.72 24.13 28.72
N THR A 1073 30.90 24.62 29.10
CA THR A 1073 31.92 25.06 28.14
C THR A 1073 32.35 23.92 27.21
N HIS A 1074 32.61 22.72 27.76
CA HIS A 1074 32.96 21.55 26.96
C HIS A 1074 31.84 21.11 26.01
N LEU A 1075 30.59 21.07 26.48
CA LEU A 1075 29.45 20.68 25.66
C LEU A 1075 29.19 21.67 24.52
N THR A 1076 29.30 22.97 24.81
CA THR A 1076 29.14 24.04 23.81
C THR A 1076 30.22 23.95 22.73
N GLN A 1077 31.48 23.62 23.11
CA GLN A 1077 32.56 23.38 22.15
C GLN A 1077 32.30 22.17 21.23
N GLN A 1078 31.52 21.19 21.69
CA GLN A 1078 31.05 20.07 20.85
C GLN A 1078 29.80 20.40 20.02
N GLY A 1079 29.32 21.65 20.09
CA GLY A 1079 28.17 22.12 19.32
C GLY A 1079 26.82 21.89 19.99
N MET A 1080 26.78 21.58 21.29
CA MET A 1080 25.52 21.51 22.05
C MET A 1080 24.97 22.93 22.27
N PRO A 1081 23.74 23.25 21.83
CA PRO A 1081 23.16 24.57 22.04
C PRO A 1081 22.69 24.70 23.49
N VAL A 1082 23.49 25.37 24.31
CA VAL A 1082 23.18 25.67 25.72
C VAL A 1082 22.96 27.17 25.87
N ILE A 1083 21.90 27.54 26.60
CA ILE A 1083 21.58 28.92 26.99
C ILE A 1083 21.46 29.01 28.50
N TRP A 1084 21.94 30.11 29.09
CA TRP A 1084 21.85 30.34 30.53
C TRP A 1084 20.48 30.90 30.93
N GLU A 1085 20.14 30.78 32.21
CA GLU A 1085 18.91 31.32 32.77
C GLU A 1085 18.78 32.84 32.49
N GLY A 1086 17.64 33.25 31.95
CA GLY A 1086 17.37 34.65 31.57
C GLY A 1086 17.75 35.00 30.12
N GLU A 1087 18.47 34.14 29.40
CA GLU A 1087 18.80 34.35 27.98
C GLU A 1087 17.65 33.91 27.06
N THR A 1088 17.38 34.68 26.00
CA THR A 1088 16.37 34.34 24.99
C THR A 1088 16.95 33.46 23.89
N GLY A 1089 16.40 32.26 23.70
CA GLY A 1089 16.83 31.37 22.62
C GLY A 1089 16.14 30.01 22.65
N THR A 1090 16.42 29.19 21.64
CA THR A 1090 15.99 27.79 21.53
C THR A 1090 17.17 26.87 21.81
N GLY A 1091 17.13 26.07 22.87
CA GLY A 1091 18.23 25.18 23.25
C GLY A 1091 18.05 24.57 24.64
N TRP A 1092 19.08 23.88 25.14
CA TRP A 1092 19.14 23.37 26.51
C TRP A 1092 19.34 24.53 27.48
N ARG A 1093 18.49 24.64 28.50
CA ARG A 1093 18.57 25.69 29.52
C ARG A 1093 19.42 25.22 30.69
N ALA A 1094 20.52 25.90 30.96
CA ALA A 1094 21.34 25.69 32.15
C ALA A 1094 20.74 26.47 33.33
N LEU A 1095 20.41 25.75 34.41
CA LEU A 1095 19.73 26.29 35.60
C LEU A 1095 20.44 25.80 36.87
N THR A 1096 20.44 26.64 37.91
CA THR A 1096 20.83 26.25 39.28
C THR A 1096 19.67 26.55 40.21
N VAL A 1097 18.95 25.52 40.66
CA VAL A 1097 17.76 25.66 41.52
C VAL A 1097 17.98 24.83 42.77
N ASP A 1098 17.81 25.42 43.96
CA ASP A 1098 18.01 24.75 45.26
C ASP A 1098 19.38 24.04 45.38
N ASN A 1099 20.45 24.68 44.89
CA ASN A 1099 21.82 24.14 44.78
C ASN A 1099 21.95 22.90 43.86
N GLU A 1100 20.94 22.60 43.03
CA GLU A 1100 20.98 21.56 41.99
C GLU A 1100 21.26 22.21 40.62
N CYS A 1101 22.46 21.97 40.09
CA CYS A 1101 22.82 22.34 38.72
C CYS A 1101 22.17 21.37 37.71
N ARG A 1102 21.49 21.86 36.68
CA ARG A 1102 20.82 21.03 35.67
C ARG A 1102 20.68 21.66 34.29
N LEU A 1103 20.66 20.83 33.26
CA LEU A 1103 20.28 21.20 31.89
C LEU A 1103 18.86 20.73 31.60
N VAL A 1104 17.98 21.61 31.14
CA VAL A 1104 16.57 21.30 30.88
C VAL A 1104 16.18 21.58 29.45
N MET A 1105 15.40 20.69 28.84
CA MET A 1105 14.82 20.91 27.52
C MET A 1105 13.38 20.39 27.46
N SER A 1106 12.50 21.13 26.78
CA SER A 1106 11.14 20.69 26.51
C SER A 1106 11.13 19.64 25.40
N LEU A 1107 10.27 18.64 25.55
CA LEU A 1107 10.10 17.56 24.58
C LEU A 1107 8.87 17.77 23.71
N SER A 1108 8.81 17.03 22.62
CA SER A 1108 7.66 17.03 21.71
C SER A 1108 6.41 16.45 22.36
N GLU A 1109 5.26 16.75 21.76
CA GLU A 1109 3.95 16.29 22.24
C GLU A 1109 3.84 14.77 22.34
N CYS A 1110 4.66 13.96 21.65
CA CYS A 1110 4.64 12.50 21.81
C CYS A 1110 5.04 12.04 23.24
N PHE A 1111 5.62 12.91 24.05
CA PHE A 1111 5.90 12.66 25.47
C PHE A 1111 4.85 13.22 26.45
N GLY A 1112 3.92 14.08 25.99
CA GLY A 1112 3.01 14.87 26.84
C GLY A 1112 1.62 14.26 27.05
N GLU A 1113 0.64 15.05 27.53
CA GLU A 1113 -0.78 14.64 27.58
C GLU A 1113 -1.38 14.55 26.16
N SER A 1114 -2.35 13.65 25.93
CA SER A 1114 -3.13 13.62 24.68
C SER A 1114 -4.33 14.54 24.74
#